data_AF-A0A835UJB2-F1
#
_entry.id   AF-A0A835UJB2-F1
#
_cell.length_a   1.000
_cell.length_b   1.000
_cell.length_c   1.000
_cell.angle_alpha   90.00
_cell.angle_beta   90.00
_cell.angle_gamma   90.00
#
_symmetry.space_group_name_H-M   'P 1'
#
loop_
_entity.id
_entity.type
_entity.pdbx_description
1 polymer ?
#
loop_
_entity_poly.entity_id
_entity_poly.type
_entity_poly.pdbx_seq_one_letter_code
_entity_poly.pdbx_strand_id
1 'polypeptide(L)'
;MERLADLYRSYCLNCTDNSITNDGFEWIPGRILRCLYDKDFRSETIEYVLCGSLLPFDLSIRNRVKHWIKAFSTFDKVETKALEQILMQKQRLQQEFQKYLTLRQTHQDNVSELQKRLSASIRIMSRLFHDATKAEEVKCSYLLFNKAHVKEMIVEASEQKSFGCDGQYISSCMDLLTVIASFSSQLFVGCQDDLVILLKEDNEIIKEGVARVLAKAGGNIREQLAMTSSSIDLLLERLCLEGTRKQAKYSVHALAAITKDDGLKSLSVLYKRLVDMLEEKRHLPSVLQSLGCIAQIAMPVLRLEDEIVEFIVKKVLEHSNETASSHSIYWDERSELCSLKMLGIKTLVKSYLHINDASSRTGIDRILGMLRNILTYGDISNDIHSSAVDKAHMKLTAAKSVLRLSRQWDDKIPLDIFYMTLRITEGAFPQFRKLFISKLHQNIKDRLLDAKYACAFLLNINQYQSPEYKEVKQYLLEVVQICHQLKLRQISMQNDVSSSVMYPESILVYLVHALAHHPSSPNVDECKDLTSFEPIYWRLHLFLSVLLLGDDGWQSGGCLDRRKDSYASVVSIFHTIKCSEDAADITKSRDNGEHSWLSSESALAHFEALMFEDKEQIVSDANKDSIILDKNDGDDNEVPLGKMMKLLKSHASKKKK
;
A
#
# COMPACT_ATOMS: atom_id res chain seq x y z
N MET A 1 8.82 -5.22 -30.14
CA MET A 1 8.06 -4.00 -29.79
C MET A 1 7.76 -3.15 -31.01
N GLU A 2 8.76 -2.81 -31.83
CA GLU A 2 8.58 -1.97 -33.03
C GLU A 2 7.44 -2.45 -33.95
N ARG A 3 7.42 -3.74 -34.32
CA ARG A 3 6.31 -4.31 -35.13
C ARG A 3 4.92 -4.15 -34.50
N LEU A 4 4.80 -4.20 -33.18
CA LEU A 4 3.52 -3.97 -32.48
C LEU A 4 3.15 -2.49 -32.50
N ALA A 5 4.14 -1.61 -32.37
CA ALA A 5 3.93 -0.17 -32.51
C ALA A 5 3.52 0.20 -33.94
N ASP A 6 4.12 -0.40 -34.96
CA ASP A 6 3.76 -0.19 -36.37
C ASP A 6 2.35 -0.69 -36.69
N LEU A 7 1.96 -1.84 -36.12
CA LEU A 7 0.61 -2.39 -36.22
C LEU A 7 -0.41 -1.42 -35.60
N TYR A 8 -0.15 -0.95 -34.38
CA TYR A 8 -1.03 0.00 -33.69
C TYR A 8 -1.08 1.36 -34.39
N ARG A 9 0.04 1.83 -34.93
CA ARG A 9 0.10 3.05 -35.75
C ARG A 9 -0.80 2.94 -36.97
N SER A 10 -0.71 1.82 -37.68
CA SER A 10 -1.56 1.55 -38.86
C SER A 10 -3.03 1.50 -38.47
N TYR A 11 -3.35 0.89 -37.31
CA TYR A 11 -4.69 0.91 -36.73
C TYR A 11 -5.19 2.34 -36.45
N CYS A 12 -4.40 3.17 -35.76
CA CYS A 12 -4.76 4.56 -35.48
C CYS A 12 -5.02 5.39 -36.73
N LEU A 13 -4.24 5.19 -37.79
CA LEU A 13 -4.43 5.87 -39.07
C LEU A 13 -5.70 5.40 -39.77
N ASN A 14 -6.03 4.11 -39.73
CA ASN A 14 -7.26 3.60 -40.35
C ASN A 14 -8.53 4.04 -39.59
N CYS A 15 -8.45 4.21 -38.27
CA CYS A 15 -9.56 4.70 -37.45
C CYS A 15 -9.95 6.15 -37.76
N THR A 16 -9.10 6.95 -38.41
CA THR A 16 -9.46 8.33 -38.79
C THR A 16 -10.42 8.38 -39.98
N ASP A 17 -10.52 7.30 -40.76
CA ASP A 17 -11.25 7.26 -42.03
C ASP A 17 -12.67 6.69 -41.92
N ASN A 18 -13.22 6.56 -40.71
CA ASN A 18 -14.60 6.12 -40.43
C ASN A 18 -15.01 4.77 -41.08
N SER A 19 -14.07 3.99 -41.62
CA SER A 19 -14.35 2.68 -42.17
C SER A 19 -13.66 1.61 -41.33
N ILE A 20 -14.50 0.72 -40.79
CA ILE A 20 -14.16 -0.53 -40.11
C ILE A 20 -13.81 -0.36 -38.62
N THR A 21 -14.85 -0.51 -37.80
CA THR A 21 -14.79 -1.00 -36.42
C THR A 21 -14.06 -2.34 -36.39
N ASN A 22 -12.81 -2.36 -35.91
CA ASN A 22 -12.18 -3.58 -35.45
C ASN A 22 -11.49 -3.27 -34.13
N ASP A 23 -12.23 -3.43 -33.02
CA ASP A 23 -11.83 -3.18 -31.62
C ASP A 23 -10.77 -4.19 -31.13
N GLY A 24 -9.67 -4.34 -31.86
CA GLY A 24 -8.74 -5.45 -31.68
C GLY A 24 -7.40 -5.09 -31.04
N PHE A 25 -7.04 -3.81 -30.92
CA PHE A 25 -5.64 -3.41 -30.71
C PHE A 25 -5.39 -2.42 -29.57
N GLU A 26 -6.42 -1.97 -28.85
CA GLU A 26 -6.32 -1.06 -27.68
C GLU A 26 -5.43 -1.61 -26.56
N TRP A 27 -5.25 -2.93 -26.49
CA TRP A 27 -4.39 -3.60 -25.51
C TRP A 27 -2.88 -3.42 -25.76
N ILE A 28 -2.47 -3.04 -26.99
CA ILE A 28 -1.05 -2.96 -27.38
C ILE A 28 -0.26 -1.95 -26.53
N PRO A 29 -0.72 -0.69 -26.34
CA PRO A 29 -0.08 0.25 -25.42
C PRO A 29 0.17 -0.34 -24.02
N GLY A 30 -0.83 -1.06 -23.47
CA GLY A 30 -0.73 -1.69 -22.16
C GLY A 30 0.37 -2.75 -22.11
N ARG A 31 0.44 -3.63 -23.12
CA ARG A 31 1.50 -4.66 -23.18
C ARG A 31 2.89 -4.08 -23.33
N ILE A 32 3.05 -3.00 -24.10
CA ILE A 32 4.34 -2.31 -24.23
C ILE A 32 4.74 -1.67 -22.90
N LEU A 33 3.79 -1.12 -22.13
CA LEU A 33 4.08 -0.61 -20.78
C LEU A 33 4.57 -1.70 -19.82
N ARG A 34 4.03 -2.93 -19.90
CA ARG A 34 4.47 -4.05 -19.05
C ARG A 34 5.93 -4.43 -19.26
N CYS A 35 6.49 -4.15 -20.43
CA CYS A 35 7.92 -4.37 -20.69
C CYS A 35 8.81 -3.62 -19.68
N LEU A 36 8.31 -2.59 -18.99
CA LEU A 36 9.05 -1.87 -17.93
C LEU A 36 9.49 -2.76 -16.76
N TYR A 37 8.80 -3.88 -16.54
CA TYR A 37 9.15 -4.83 -15.48
C TYR A 37 10.15 -5.90 -15.93
N ASP A 38 10.46 -5.94 -17.23
CA ASP A 38 11.54 -6.77 -17.75
C ASP A 38 12.89 -6.08 -17.50
N LYS A 39 13.93 -6.87 -17.20
CA LYS A 39 15.28 -6.34 -16.95
C LYS A 39 15.91 -5.75 -18.21
N ASP A 40 15.43 -6.18 -19.37
CA ASP A 40 15.98 -5.81 -20.67
C ASP A 40 15.47 -4.45 -21.18
N PHE A 41 14.40 -3.91 -20.60
CA PHE A 41 13.80 -2.65 -21.03
C PHE A 41 13.86 -1.57 -19.95
N ARG A 42 14.31 -0.37 -20.35
CA ARG A 42 14.27 0.83 -19.49
C ARG A 42 13.15 1.77 -19.89
N SER A 43 12.77 2.63 -18.95
CA SER A 43 11.74 3.66 -19.09
C SER A 43 11.92 4.53 -20.33
N GLU A 44 13.16 4.94 -20.63
CA GLU A 44 13.46 5.82 -21.75
C GLU A 44 13.08 5.19 -23.11
N THR A 45 13.43 3.92 -23.30
CA THR A 45 13.12 3.18 -24.54
C THR A 45 11.62 3.01 -24.71
N ILE A 46 10.91 2.71 -23.63
CA ILE A 46 9.46 2.52 -23.65
C ILE A 46 8.76 3.85 -23.94
N GLU A 47 9.18 4.94 -23.30
CA GLU A 47 8.65 6.28 -23.59
C GLU A 47 8.88 6.66 -25.06
N TYR A 48 10.07 6.38 -25.60
CA TYR A 48 10.37 6.63 -27.00
C TYR A 48 9.47 5.84 -27.95
N VAL A 49 9.22 4.55 -27.67
CA VAL A 49 8.31 3.72 -28.48
C VAL A 49 6.87 4.24 -28.40
N LEU A 50 6.39 4.62 -27.21
CA LEU A 50 5.04 5.14 -27.02
C LEU A 50 4.80 6.46 -27.77
N CYS A 51 5.75 7.39 -27.73
CA CYS A 51 5.63 8.71 -28.36
C CYS A 51 6.05 8.74 -29.83
N GLY A 52 7.10 8.01 -30.18
CA GLY A 52 7.71 8.06 -31.51
C GLY A 52 7.05 7.09 -32.49
N SER A 53 6.79 5.86 -32.04
CA SER A 53 6.33 4.78 -32.91
C SER A 53 4.83 4.55 -32.82
N LEU A 54 4.25 4.63 -31.62
CA LEU A 54 2.89 4.16 -31.35
C LEU A 54 1.81 5.23 -31.63
N LEU A 55 2.05 6.47 -31.22
CA LEU A 55 1.18 7.62 -31.49
C LEU A 55 2.00 8.75 -32.14
N PRO A 56 2.27 8.66 -33.46
CA PRO A 56 3.15 9.58 -34.15
C PRO A 56 2.64 11.03 -34.07
N PHE A 57 3.57 11.98 -34.21
CA PHE A 57 3.24 13.41 -34.29
C PHE A 57 2.38 13.78 -35.50
N ASP A 58 2.29 12.90 -36.50
CA ASP A 58 1.46 13.07 -37.69
C ASP A 58 -0.05 13.01 -37.39
N LEU A 59 -0.44 12.40 -36.26
CA LEU A 59 -1.84 12.35 -35.81
C LEU A 59 -2.24 13.66 -35.14
N SER A 60 -3.46 14.13 -35.44
CA SER A 60 -4.06 15.27 -34.73
C SER A 60 -4.09 15.02 -33.22
N ILE A 61 -3.98 16.09 -32.42
CA ILE A 61 -4.01 15.98 -30.95
C ILE A 61 -5.31 15.33 -30.48
N ARG A 62 -6.44 15.68 -31.11
CA ARG A 62 -7.75 15.07 -30.88
C ARG A 62 -7.74 13.55 -31.02
N ASN A 63 -7.22 13.04 -32.13
CA ASN A 63 -7.19 11.60 -32.38
C ASN A 63 -6.23 10.90 -31.41
N ARG A 64 -5.06 11.50 -31.13
CA ARG A 64 -4.13 10.96 -30.13
C ARG A 64 -4.76 10.88 -28.74
N VAL A 65 -5.51 11.90 -28.33
CA VAL A 65 -6.25 11.91 -27.06
C VAL A 65 -7.29 10.80 -27.02
N LYS A 66 -8.10 10.64 -28.07
CA LYS A 66 -9.10 9.55 -28.15
C LYS A 66 -8.44 8.17 -28.04
N HIS A 67 -7.34 7.94 -28.75
CA HIS A 67 -6.60 6.68 -28.66
C HIS A 67 -5.97 6.46 -27.28
N TRP A 68 -5.43 7.49 -26.64
CA TRP A 68 -4.93 7.38 -25.27
C TRP A 68 -6.02 7.04 -24.26
N ILE A 69 -7.20 7.66 -24.36
CA ILE A 69 -8.32 7.36 -23.45
C ILE A 69 -8.82 5.93 -23.68
N LYS A 70 -8.98 5.50 -24.94
CA LYS A 70 -9.36 4.13 -25.29
C LYS A 70 -8.32 3.10 -24.85
N ALA A 71 -7.03 3.39 -25.02
CA ALA A 71 -5.96 2.52 -24.54
C ALA A 71 -6.03 2.40 -23.01
N PHE A 72 -6.13 3.53 -22.32
CA PHE A 72 -6.15 3.58 -20.86
C PHE A 72 -7.35 2.87 -20.25
N SER A 73 -8.52 2.86 -20.92
CA SER A 73 -9.69 2.12 -20.44
C SER A 73 -9.49 0.60 -20.41
N THR A 74 -8.53 0.07 -21.18
CA THR A 74 -8.16 -1.34 -21.17
C THR A 74 -7.08 -1.70 -20.14
N PHE A 75 -6.48 -0.69 -19.49
CA PHE A 75 -5.33 -0.93 -18.61
C PHE A 75 -5.76 -1.60 -17.31
N ASP A 76 -4.98 -2.61 -16.91
CA ASP A 76 -5.05 -3.14 -15.56
C ASP A 76 -4.15 -2.35 -14.58
N LYS A 77 -4.20 -2.71 -13.30
CA LYS A 77 -3.41 -2.05 -12.24
C LYS A 77 -1.90 -2.10 -12.48
N VAL A 78 -1.40 -3.10 -13.19
CA VAL A 78 0.04 -3.27 -13.47
C VAL A 78 0.47 -2.28 -14.55
N GLU A 79 -0.34 -2.14 -15.59
CA GLU A 79 -0.13 -1.21 -16.70
C GLU A 79 -0.27 0.24 -16.26
N THR A 80 -1.29 0.58 -15.46
CA THR A 80 -1.42 1.92 -14.87
C THR A 80 -0.19 2.28 -14.03
N LYS A 81 0.29 1.37 -13.17
CA LYS A 81 1.50 1.59 -12.36
C LYS A 81 2.76 1.77 -13.21
N ALA A 82 2.86 1.08 -14.34
CA ALA A 82 3.99 1.26 -15.26
C ALA A 82 3.97 2.65 -15.90
N LEU A 83 2.79 3.14 -16.32
CA LEU A 83 2.64 4.52 -16.83
C LEU A 83 2.99 5.55 -15.75
N GLU A 84 2.49 5.38 -14.53
CA GLU A 84 2.82 6.25 -13.39
C GLU A 84 4.34 6.28 -13.12
N GLN A 85 5.03 5.15 -13.24
CA GLN A 85 6.47 5.06 -13.03
C GLN A 85 7.26 5.85 -14.09
N ILE A 86 6.87 5.77 -15.37
CA ILE A 86 7.48 6.56 -16.45
C ILE A 86 7.27 8.05 -16.20
N LEU A 87 6.04 8.46 -15.86
CA LEU A 87 5.74 9.87 -15.56
C LEU A 87 6.47 10.37 -14.31
N MET A 88 6.63 9.53 -13.28
CA MET A 88 7.38 9.85 -12.07
C MET A 88 8.87 10.03 -12.36
N GLN A 89 9.49 9.15 -13.16
CA GLN A 89 10.90 9.30 -13.54
C GLN A 89 11.12 10.58 -14.34
N LYS A 90 10.21 10.88 -15.27
CA LYS A 90 10.22 12.12 -16.04
C LYS A 90 10.07 13.37 -15.17
N GLN A 91 9.13 13.37 -14.24
CA GLN A 91 8.93 14.46 -13.29
C GLN A 91 10.21 14.71 -12.47
N ARG A 92 10.86 13.65 -11.96
CA ARG A 92 12.11 13.77 -11.21
C ARG A 92 13.23 14.37 -12.05
N LEU A 93 13.36 13.91 -13.30
CA LEU A 93 14.33 14.45 -14.24
C LEU A 93 14.09 15.94 -14.51
N GLN A 94 12.84 16.34 -14.77
CA GLN A 94 12.47 17.74 -14.99
C GLN A 94 12.75 18.62 -13.75
N GLN A 95 12.45 18.12 -12.55
CA GLN A 95 12.75 18.84 -11.31
C GLN A 95 14.25 19.02 -11.08
N GLU A 96 15.04 17.97 -11.29
CA GLU A 96 16.50 18.05 -11.19
C GLU A 96 17.11 18.95 -12.26
N PHE A 97 16.57 18.94 -13.48
CA PHE A 97 16.99 19.83 -14.54
C PHE A 97 16.65 21.30 -14.22
N GLN A 98 15.47 21.58 -13.66
CA GLN A 98 15.10 22.92 -13.22
C GLN A 98 16.01 23.40 -12.08
N LYS A 99 16.36 22.52 -11.12
CA LYS A 99 17.35 22.83 -10.08
C LYS A 99 18.72 23.12 -10.70
N TYR A 100 19.15 22.34 -11.68
CA TYR A 100 20.39 22.57 -12.41
C TYR A 100 20.40 23.94 -13.12
N LEU A 101 19.32 24.29 -13.83
CA LEU A 101 19.20 25.58 -14.51
C LEU A 101 19.22 26.77 -13.54
N THR A 102 18.49 26.66 -12.42
CA THR A 102 18.48 27.70 -11.38
C THR A 102 19.86 27.87 -10.72
N LEU A 103 20.54 26.76 -10.40
CA LEU A 103 21.92 26.78 -9.88
C LEU A 103 22.92 27.40 -10.87
N ARG A 104 22.72 27.20 -12.18
CA ARG A 104 23.54 27.83 -13.22
C ARG A 104 23.32 29.34 -13.32
N GLN A 105 22.10 29.81 -13.00
CA GLN A 105 21.73 31.23 -13.04
C GLN A 105 22.13 31.99 -11.76
N THR A 106 22.37 31.29 -10.65
CA THR A 106 22.85 31.92 -9.42
C THR A 106 24.33 32.28 -9.53
N HIS A 107 24.66 33.56 -9.45
CA HIS A 107 26.03 34.01 -9.21
C HIS A 107 26.36 33.77 -7.73
N GLN A 108 27.20 32.77 -7.44
CA GLN A 108 27.81 32.59 -6.11
C GLN A 108 29.27 33.02 -6.14
N ASP A 109 29.72 33.69 -5.06
CA ASP A 109 31.11 34.11 -4.88
C ASP A 109 32.09 32.93 -4.75
N ASN A 110 31.59 31.74 -4.44
CA ASN A 110 32.40 30.55 -4.18
C ASN A 110 32.27 29.50 -5.31
N VAL A 111 33.02 29.71 -6.39
CA VAL A 111 32.96 28.93 -7.65
C VAL A 111 33.15 27.42 -7.44
N SER A 112 33.98 27.00 -6.46
CA SER A 112 34.24 25.58 -6.18
C SER A 112 33.03 24.84 -5.60
N GLU A 113 32.27 25.48 -4.70
CA GLU A 113 31.06 24.91 -4.09
C GLU A 113 29.93 24.80 -5.12
N LEU A 114 29.80 25.83 -5.98
CA LEU A 114 28.85 25.83 -7.09
C LEU A 114 29.16 24.71 -8.11
N GLN A 115 30.44 24.51 -8.47
CA GLN A 115 30.87 23.39 -9.32
C GLN A 115 30.58 22.02 -8.69
N LYS A 116 30.81 21.86 -7.38
CA LYS A 116 30.47 20.61 -6.67
C LYS A 116 28.96 20.32 -6.75
N ARG A 117 28.10 21.31 -6.51
CA ARG A 117 26.64 21.17 -6.59
C ARG A 117 26.16 20.86 -8.01
N LEU A 118 26.69 21.54 -9.03
CA LEU A 118 26.40 21.26 -10.44
C LEU A 118 26.81 19.83 -10.81
N SER A 119 28.02 19.40 -10.41
CA SER A 119 28.49 18.03 -10.66
C SER A 119 27.62 16.98 -9.96
N ALA A 120 27.08 17.29 -8.78
CA ALA A 120 26.16 16.42 -8.06
C ALA A 120 24.82 16.30 -8.80
N SER A 121 24.23 17.41 -9.29
CA SER A 121 23.01 17.38 -10.10
C SER A 121 23.19 16.59 -11.39
N ILE A 122 24.30 16.80 -12.11
CA ILE A 122 24.61 16.03 -13.32
C ILE A 122 24.75 14.53 -13.00
N ARG A 123 25.42 14.19 -11.89
CA ARG A 123 25.56 12.79 -11.44
C ARG A 123 24.22 12.16 -11.04
N ILE A 124 23.29 12.94 -10.49
CA ILE A 124 21.94 12.45 -10.18
C ILE A 124 21.16 12.20 -11.46
N MET A 125 21.20 13.14 -12.42
CA MET A 125 20.53 13.00 -13.72
C MET A 125 21.11 11.83 -14.53
N SER A 126 22.44 11.67 -14.55
CA SER A 126 23.10 10.62 -15.34
C SER A 126 22.76 9.20 -14.89
N ARG A 127 22.46 8.99 -13.60
CA ARG A 127 21.96 7.69 -13.08
C ARG A 127 20.59 7.30 -13.63
N LEU A 128 19.85 8.24 -14.22
CA LEU A 128 18.55 7.98 -14.83
C LEU A 128 18.67 7.48 -16.29
N PHE A 129 19.88 7.39 -16.86
CA PHE A 129 20.10 7.00 -18.27
C PHE A 129 20.96 5.72 -18.40
N HIS A 130 20.84 5.05 -19.56
CA HIS A 130 21.72 3.93 -19.93
C HIS A 130 23.15 4.40 -20.20
N ASP A 131 23.30 5.57 -20.83
CA ASP A 131 24.57 6.19 -21.16
C ASP A 131 24.61 7.57 -20.51
N ALA A 132 25.51 7.73 -19.55
CA ALA A 132 25.70 8.99 -18.84
C ALA A 132 26.09 10.14 -19.77
N THR A 133 26.67 9.85 -20.94
CA THR A 133 27.07 10.86 -21.94
C THR A 133 25.86 11.42 -22.71
N LYS A 134 24.80 10.62 -22.89
CA LYS A 134 23.53 11.07 -23.49
C LYS A 134 22.67 11.89 -22.52
N ALA A 135 23.06 11.98 -21.25
CA ALA A 135 22.38 12.82 -20.26
C ALA A 135 22.44 14.33 -20.63
N GLU A 136 23.41 14.74 -21.45
CA GLU A 136 23.51 16.11 -21.96
C GLU A 136 22.55 16.39 -23.14
N GLU A 137 22.16 15.36 -23.90
CA GLU A 137 21.22 15.46 -25.04
C GLU A 137 19.74 15.36 -24.62
N VAL A 138 19.48 15.33 -23.31
CA VAL A 138 18.17 15.00 -22.74
C VAL A 138 17.11 16.02 -23.13
N LYS A 139 16.16 15.55 -23.94
CA LYS A 139 14.90 16.26 -24.16
C LYS A 139 14.00 16.11 -22.93
N CYS A 140 14.05 17.07 -22.01
CA CYS A 140 13.08 17.24 -20.91
C CYS A 140 11.64 17.55 -21.40
N SER A 141 11.38 17.45 -22.71
CA SER A 141 10.14 17.82 -23.35
C SER A 141 8.98 16.91 -22.95
N TYR A 142 7.80 17.50 -22.87
CA TYR A 142 6.51 16.84 -22.66
C TYR A 142 6.06 16.00 -23.87
N LEU A 143 6.80 14.91 -24.16
CA LEU A 143 6.56 14.02 -25.30
C LEU A 143 5.25 13.22 -25.18
N LEU A 144 4.98 12.62 -24.02
CA LEU A 144 3.75 11.84 -23.77
C LEU A 144 2.51 12.74 -23.67
N PHE A 145 2.53 13.70 -22.75
CA PHE A 145 1.41 14.62 -22.51
C PHE A 145 1.94 16.04 -22.38
N ASN A 146 1.36 16.96 -23.13
CA ASN A 146 1.64 18.41 -23.06
C ASN A 146 0.35 19.19 -22.78
N LYS A 147 0.45 20.53 -22.67
CA LYS A 147 -0.70 21.40 -22.39
C LYS A 147 -1.85 21.23 -23.39
N ALA A 148 -1.54 21.02 -24.66
CA ALA A 148 -2.56 20.85 -25.69
C ALA A 148 -3.30 19.51 -25.56
N HIS A 149 -2.62 18.43 -25.14
CA HIS A 149 -3.27 17.16 -24.81
C HIS A 149 -4.22 17.33 -23.63
N VAL A 150 -3.79 18.00 -22.55
CA VAL A 150 -4.65 18.24 -21.38
C VAL A 150 -5.90 19.03 -21.75
N LYS A 151 -5.74 20.11 -22.53
CA LYS A 151 -6.88 20.92 -22.99
C LYS A 151 -7.84 20.09 -23.85
N GLU A 152 -7.34 19.33 -24.81
CA GLU A 152 -8.17 18.50 -25.67
C GLU A 152 -8.86 17.37 -24.89
N MET A 153 -8.23 16.78 -23.88
CA MET A 153 -8.86 15.80 -22.98
C MET A 153 -10.04 16.37 -22.20
N ILE A 154 -9.92 17.61 -21.74
CA ILE A 154 -10.99 18.33 -21.03
C ILE A 154 -12.16 18.61 -21.99
N VAL A 155 -11.88 19.03 -23.23
CA VAL A 155 -12.90 19.23 -24.27
C VAL A 155 -13.59 17.91 -24.61
N GLU A 156 -12.84 16.83 -24.82
CA GLU A 156 -13.39 15.49 -25.10
C GLU A 156 -14.32 15.01 -23.97
N ALA A 157 -13.96 15.27 -22.71
CA ALA A 157 -14.82 14.95 -21.57
C ALA A 157 -16.16 15.71 -21.60
N SER A 158 -16.17 16.96 -22.10
CA SER A 158 -17.39 17.76 -22.27
C SER A 158 -18.24 17.33 -23.46
N GLU A 159 -17.62 16.94 -24.59
CA GLU A 159 -18.33 16.56 -25.83
C GLU A 159 -19.00 15.18 -25.72
N GLN A 160 -18.39 14.22 -25.02
CA GLN A 160 -18.93 12.86 -24.90
C GLN A 160 -20.21 12.78 -24.04
N LYS A 161 -20.57 13.87 -23.36
CA LYS A 161 -21.83 14.05 -22.63
C LYS A 161 -23.06 14.03 -23.56
N SER A 162 -22.97 14.57 -24.77
CA SER A 162 -24.13 14.76 -25.65
C SER A 162 -24.52 13.49 -26.42
N PHE A 163 -23.63 12.51 -26.50
CA PHE A 163 -23.80 11.32 -27.34
C PHE A 163 -24.20 10.05 -26.59
N GLY A 164 -24.53 10.13 -25.29
CA GLY A 164 -24.96 8.97 -24.51
C GLY A 164 -23.88 7.89 -24.39
N CYS A 165 -22.60 8.29 -24.33
CA CYS A 165 -21.45 7.38 -24.33
C CYS A 165 -21.26 6.65 -22.98
N ASP A 166 -20.53 5.54 -23.05
CA ASP A 166 -20.17 4.64 -21.96
C ASP A 166 -19.53 5.38 -20.76
N GLY A 167 -20.13 5.25 -19.58
CA GLY A 167 -19.61 5.84 -18.34
C GLY A 167 -18.17 5.41 -18.03
N GLN A 168 -17.73 4.25 -18.55
CA GLN A 168 -16.35 3.78 -18.43
C GLN A 168 -15.36 4.64 -19.23
N TYR A 169 -15.73 5.16 -20.40
CA TYR A 169 -14.85 6.03 -21.19
C TYR A 169 -14.60 7.37 -20.48
N ILE A 170 -15.66 8.01 -19.98
CA ILE A 170 -15.55 9.27 -19.21
C ILE A 170 -14.73 9.03 -17.93
N SER A 171 -14.98 7.94 -17.20
CA SER A 171 -14.18 7.58 -16.03
C SER A 171 -12.70 7.45 -16.37
N SER A 172 -12.39 6.75 -17.47
CA SER A 172 -11.00 6.54 -17.93
C SER A 172 -10.32 7.85 -18.33
N CYS A 173 -11.04 8.76 -18.99
CA CYS A 173 -10.54 10.10 -19.31
C CYS A 173 -10.20 10.89 -18.04
N MET A 174 -11.10 10.93 -17.06
CA MET A 174 -10.88 11.64 -15.80
C MET A 174 -9.77 10.99 -14.94
N ASP A 175 -9.65 9.67 -14.99
CA ASP A 175 -8.57 8.93 -14.33
C ASP A 175 -7.21 9.26 -14.95
N LEU A 176 -7.12 9.29 -16.28
CA LEU A 176 -5.90 9.68 -16.99
C LEU A 176 -5.54 11.16 -16.72
N LEU A 177 -6.52 12.08 -16.72
CA LEU A 177 -6.30 13.47 -16.30
C LEU A 177 -5.78 13.56 -14.86
N THR A 178 -6.28 12.73 -13.96
CA THR A 178 -5.82 12.67 -12.55
C THR A 178 -4.38 12.15 -12.44
N VAL A 179 -4.01 11.15 -13.24
CA VAL A 179 -2.64 10.66 -13.34
C VAL A 179 -1.71 11.78 -13.82
N ILE A 180 -2.08 12.47 -14.92
CA ILE A 180 -1.29 13.59 -15.45
C ILE A 180 -1.18 14.71 -14.40
N ALA A 181 -2.27 15.06 -13.70
CA ALA A 181 -2.26 16.08 -12.64
C ALA A 181 -1.33 15.74 -11.47
N SER A 182 -1.15 14.44 -11.18
CA SER A 182 -0.30 13.98 -10.07
C SER A 182 1.20 14.13 -10.35
N PHE A 183 1.62 14.01 -11.61
CA PHE A 183 3.04 14.07 -12.00
C PHE A 183 3.42 15.35 -12.75
N SER A 184 2.46 16.03 -13.38
CA SER A 184 2.69 17.19 -14.25
C SER A 184 1.62 18.25 -14.06
N SER A 185 1.40 18.69 -12.81
CA SER A 185 0.42 19.72 -12.44
C SER A 185 0.55 21.03 -13.22
N GLN A 186 1.76 21.39 -13.65
CA GLN A 186 2.04 22.60 -14.45
C GLN A 186 1.34 22.60 -15.83
N LEU A 187 0.93 21.44 -16.34
CA LEU A 187 0.26 21.33 -17.64
C LEU A 187 -1.17 21.88 -17.61
N PHE A 188 -1.77 22.05 -16.43
CA PHE A 188 -3.13 22.55 -16.25
C PHE A 188 -3.22 24.09 -16.25
N VAL A 189 -2.08 24.79 -16.28
CA VAL A 189 -2.04 26.25 -16.38
C VAL A 189 -2.60 26.68 -17.73
N GLY A 190 -3.78 27.31 -17.70
CA GLY A 190 -4.54 27.78 -18.88
C GLY A 190 -5.85 27.02 -19.11
N CYS A 191 -6.19 26.03 -18.28
CA CYS A 191 -7.42 25.22 -18.39
C CYS A 191 -8.41 25.49 -17.24
N GLN A 192 -8.24 26.58 -16.49
CA GLN A 192 -8.99 26.84 -15.25
C GLN A 192 -10.49 27.01 -15.51
N ASP A 193 -10.83 27.82 -16.50
CA ASP A 193 -12.24 28.09 -16.84
C ASP A 193 -12.93 26.83 -17.37
N ASP A 194 -12.23 26.03 -18.19
CA ASP A 194 -12.76 24.77 -18.72
C ASP A 194 -13.06 23.77 -17.57
N LEU A 195 -12.18 23.67 -16.56
CA LEU A 195 -12.41 22.83 -15.38
C LEU A 195 -13.59 23.32 -14.53
N VAL A 196 -13.74 24.63 -14.39
CA VAL A 196 -14.87 25.24 -13.68
C VAL A 196 -16.19 24.96 -14.39
N ILE A 197 -16.21 25.00 -15.72
CA ILE A 197 -17.39 24.67 -16.51
C ILE A 197 -17.77 23.20 -16.28
N LEU A 198 -16.80 22.28 -16.37
CA LEU A 198 -17.02 20.85 -16.10
C LEU A 198 -17.54 20.59 -14.68
N LEU A 199 -17.08 21.33 -13.67
CA LEU A 199 -17.55 21.18 -12.28
C LEU A 199 -19.02 21.56 -12.10
N LYS A 200 -19.55 22.46 -12.93
CA LYS A 200 -20.95 22.88 -12.92
C LYS A 200 -21.89 21.91 -13.63
N GLU A 201 -21.35 20.94 -14.37
CA GLU A 201 -22.17 19.95 -15.06
C GLU A 201 -22.81 18.96 -14.11
N ASP A 202 -23.96 18.37 -14.49
CA ASP A 202 -24.69 17.42 -13.66
C ASP A 202 -24.06 16.02 -13.56
N ASN A 203 -23.02 15.73 -14.35
CA ASN A 203 -22.41 14.41 -14.37
C ASN A 203 -21.56 14.15 -13.12
N GLU A 204 -22.00 13.23 -12.27
CA GLU A 204 -21.35 12.88 -11.01
C GLU A 204 -19.91 12.36 -11.17
N ILE A 205 -19.61 11.65 -12.26
CA ILE A 205 -18.27 11.13 -12.59
C ILE A 205 -17.32 12.29 -12.93
N ILE A 206 -17.82 13.26 -13.71
CA ILE A 206 -17.05 14.44 -14.10
C ILE A 206 -16.78 15.31 -12.87
N LYS A 207 -17.78 15.60 -12.04
CA LYS A 207 -17.60 16.34 -10.78
C LYS A 207 -16.54 15.68 -9.89
N GLU A 208 -16.60 14.35 -9.72
CA GLU A 208 -15.58 13.60 -8.96
C GLU A 208 -14.19 13.72 -9.60
N GLY A 209 -14.11 13.55 -10.92
CA GLY A 209 -12.86 13.65 -11.67
C GLY A 209 -12.23 15.04 -11.58
N VAL A 210 -13.00 16.11 -11.74
CA VAL A 210 -12.53 17.49 -11.65
C VAL A 210 -12.04 17.79 -10.24
N ALA A 211 -12.79 17.38 -9.20
CA ALA A 211 -12.35 17.52 -7.82
C ALA A 211 -11.01 16.80 -7.56
N ARG A 212 -10.78 15.63 -8.16
CA ARG A 212 -9.48 14.93 -8.09
C ARG A 212 -8.35 15.69 -8.76
N VAL A 213 -8.59 16.22 -9.96
CA VAL A 213 -7.62 17.04 -10.69
C VAL A 213 -7.26 18.28 -9.89
N LEU A 214 -8.25 19.01 -9.36
CA LEU A 214 -8.04 20.19 -8.52
C LEU A 214 -7.29 19.86 -7.23
N ALA A 215 -7.57 18.72 -6.59
CA ALA A 215 -6.82 18.27 -5.41
C ALA A 215 -5.33 17.99 -5.68
N LYS A 216 -4.92 17.77 -6.94
CA LYS A 216 -3.55 17.47 -7.33
C LYS A 216 -2.83 18.64 -7.98
N ALA A 217 -3.50 19.36 -8.88
CA ALA A 217 -2.94 20.46 -9.65
C ALA A 217 -3.39 21.85 -9.19
N GLY A 218 -4.38 21.94 -8.30
CA GLY A 218 -5.01 23.19 -7.86
C GLY A 218 -4.02 24.22 -7.32
N GLY A 219 -3.00 23.79 -6.58
CA GLY A 219 -1.96 24.69 -6.06
C GLY A 219 -1.16 25.42 -7.15
N ASN A 220 -0.95 24.78 -8.30
CA ASN A 220 -0.26 25.39 -9.46
C ASN A 220 -1.14 26.36 -10.23
N ILE A 221 -2.47 26.21 -10.16
CA ILE A 221 -3.44 27.05 -10.88
C ILE A 221 -4.20 28.03 -9.98
N ARG A 222 -3.86 28.08 -8.69
CA ARG A 222 -4.53 28.85 -7.65
C ARG A 222 -4.71 30.33 -8.00
N GLU A 223 -3.64 30.97 -8.47
CA GLU A 223 -3.68 32.41 -8.79
C GLU A 223 -4.63 32.70 -9.95
N GLN A 224 -4.66 31.83 -10.96
CA GLN A 224 -5.58 32.00 -12.09
C GLN A 224 -7.03 31.67 -11.70
N LEU A 225 -7.24 30.66 -10.85
CA LEU A 225 -8.56 30.33 -10.31
C LEU A 225 -9.17 31.47 -9.49
N ALA A 226 -8.34 32.21 -8.75
CA ALA A 226 -8.80 33.38 -8.00
C ALA A 226 -9.25 34.54 -8.91
N MET A 227 -8.82 34.55 -10.18
CA MET A 227 -9.25 35.53 -11.18
C MET A 227 -10.50 35.09 -11.95
N THR A 228 -10.89 33.82 -11.87
CA THR A 228 -12.11 33.32 -12.53
C THR A 228 -13.35 33.91 -11.88
N SER A 229 -14.36 34.28 -12.69
CA SER A 229 -15.58 34.96 -12.25
C SER A 229 -16.51 34.14 -11.36
N SER A 230 -16.35 32.81 -11.33
CA SER A 230 -17.16 31.92 -10.50
C SER A 230 -16.46 31.54 -9.21
N SER A 231 -17.22 31.53 -8.10
CA SER A 231 -16.76 31.02 -6.81
C SER A 231 -16.66 29.49 -6.82
N ILE A 232 -15.54 28.98 -7.33
CA ILE A 232 -15.19 27.55 -7.30
C ILE A 232 -15.25 26.98 -5.87
N ASP A 233 -14.90 27.80 -4.88
CA ASP A 233 -14.97 27.45 -3.46
C ASP A 233 -16.39 27.04 -3.04
N LEU A 234 -17.42 27.78 -3.48
CA LEU A 234 -18.82 27.47 -3.14
C LEU A 234 -19.29 26.17 -3.80
N LEU A 235 -18.85 25.88 -5.02
CA LEU A 235 -19.17 24.63 -5.71
C LEU A 235 -18.55 23.43 -4.99
N LEU A 236 -17.28 23.55 -4.59
CA LEU A 236 -16.59 22.51 -3.84
C LEU A 236 -17.15 22.35 -2.42
N GLU A 237 -17.51 23.44 -1.74
CA GLU A 237 -18.20 23.41 -0.45
C GLU A 237 -19.53 22.63 -0.55
N ARG A 238 -20.35 22.90 -1.57
CA ARG A 238 -21.59 22.14 -1.79
C ARG A 238 -21.32 20.64 -1.96
N LEU A 239 -20.28 20.27 -2.71
CA LEU A 239 -19.89 18.85 -2.86
C LEU A 239 -19.39 18.22 -1.55
N CYS A 240 -18.77 19.00 -0.65
CA CYS A 240 -18.38 18.53 0.68
C CYS A 240 -19.59 18.24 1.58
N LEU A 241 -20.68 18.99 1.41
CA LEU A 241 -21.89 18.90 2.23
C LEU A 241 -22.87 17.83 1.68
N GLU A 242 -23.18 17.89 0.39
CA GLU A 242 -24.31 17.16 -0.23
C GLU A 242 -23.88 16.11 -1.25
N GLY A 243 -22.64 16.17 -1.75
CA GLY A 243 -22.16 15.31 -2.82
C GLY A 243 -22.01 13.83 -2.43
N THR A 244 -21.41 13.02 -3.30
CA THR A 244 -21.07 11.64 -2.94
C THR A 244 -19.86 11.58 -2.00
N ARG A 245 -19.66 10.46 -1.28
CA ARG A 245 -18.46 10.27 -0.44
C ARG A 245 -17.15 10.52 -1.19
N LYS A 246 -17.06 10.14 -2.47
CA LYS A 246 -15.83 10.33 -3.24
C LYS A 246 -15.64 11.79 -3.62
N GLN A 247 -16.70 12.47 -4.06
CA GLN A 247 -16.67 13.92 -4.33
C GLN A 247 -16.29 14.68 -3.06
N ALA A 248 -16.97 14.47 -1.94
CA ALA A 248 -16.68 15.12 -0.67
C ALA A 248 -15.21 14.95 -0.25
N LYS A 249 -14.66 13.74 -0.38
CA LYS A 249 -13.23 13.46 -0.10
C LYS A 249 -12.32 14.38 -0.93
N TYR A 250 -12.51 14.41 -2.25
CA TYR A 250 -11.60 15.12 -3.14
C TYR A 250 -11.85 16.63 -3.12
N SER A 251 -13.09 17.09 -2.93
CA SER A 251 -13.44 18.49 -2.77
C SER A 251 -12.77 19.14 -1.56
N VAL A 252 -12.67 18.44 -0.41
CA VAL A 252 -11.90 18.94 0.73
C VAL A 252 -10.41 19.12 0.40
N HIS A 253 -9.81 18.16 -0.32
CA HIS A 253 -8.39 18.27 -0.71
C HIS A 253 -8.20 19.35 -1.79
N ALA A 254 -9.16 19.52 -2.68
CA ALA A 254 -9.17 20.59 -3.67
C ALA A 254 -9.24 21.96 -3.00
N LEU A 255 -10.17 22.15 -2.05
CA LEU A 255 -10.27 23.40 -1.26
C LEU A 255 -8.95 23.72 -0.56
N ALA A 256 -8.33 22.74 0.10
CA ALA A 256 -7.03 22.91 0.73
C ALA A 256 -5.93 23.33 -0.28
N ALA A 257 -5.94 22.75 -1.48
CA ALA A 257 -4.93 23.02 -2.51
C ALA A 257 -5.12 24.38 -3.22
N ILE A 258 -6.37 24.80 -3.47
CA ILE A 258 -6.67 26.02 -4.25
C ILE A 258 -6.74 27.28 -3.40
N THR A 259 -6.94 27.17 -2.08
CA THR A 259 -7.03 28.35 -1.21
C THR A 259 -5.65 28.73 -0.65
N LYS A 260 -5.54 29.93 -0.08
CA LYS A 260 -4.31 30.38 0.61
C LYS A 260 -4.19 29.71 1.98
N ASP A 261 -2.99 29.71 2.55
CA ASP A 261 -2.70 29.16 3.89
C ASP A 261 -3.16 27.69 4.07
N ASP A 262 -2.94 26.88 3.03
CA ASP A 262 -3.38 25.47 2.93
C ASP A 262 -4.88 25.26 3.22
N GLY A 263 -5.67 26.32 3.02
CA GLY A 263 -7.11 26.34 3.25
C GLY A 263 -7.55 26.34 4.70
N LEU A 264 -6.69 26.66 5.67
CA LEU A 264 -7.08 26.67 7.08
C LEU A 264 -8.34 27.52 7.34
N LYS A 265 -8.43 28.72 6.75
CA LYS A 265 -9.59 29.62 6.92
C LYS A 265 -10.85 29.07 6.26
N SER A 266 -10.75 28.60 5.01
CA SER A 266 -11.90 28.05 4.26
C SER A 266 -12.42 26.76 4.90
N LEU A 267 -11.50 25.87 5.30
CA LEU A 267 -11.83 24.63 5.99
C LEU A 267 -12.44 24.86 7.38
N SER A 268 -12.05 25.93 8.09
CA SER A 268 -12.68 26.31 9.38
C SER A 268 -14.14 26.73 9.22
N VAL A 269 -14.46 27.50 8.17
CA VAL A 269 -15.84 27.89 7.87
C VAL A 269 -16.66 26.66 7.46
N LEU A 270 -16.10 25.81 6.60
CA LEU A 270 -16.73 24.56 6.20
C LEU A 270 -16.98 23.62 7.38
N TYR A 271 -16.03 23.55 8.33
CA TYR A 271 -16.15 22.72 9.53
C TYR A 271 -17.41 23.07 10.34
N LYS A 272 -17.65 24.36 10.61
CA LYS A 272 -18.85 24.79 11.36
C LYS A 272 -20.15 24.32 10.68
N ARG A 273 -20.27 24.54 9.36
CA ARG A 273 -21.44 24.09 8.59
C ARG A 273 -21.61 22.57 8.60
N LEU A 274 -20.50 21.82 8.61
CA LEU A 274 -20.52 20.36 8.69
C LEU A 274 -21.01 19.88 10.06
N VAL A 275 -20.68 20.59 11.14
CA VAL A 275 -21.19 20.29 12.49
C VAL A 275 -22.70 20.52 12.54
N ASP A 276 -23.19 21.66 12.02
CA ASP A 276 -24.63 21.93 11.95
C ASP A 276 -25.38 20.82 11.18
N MET A 277 -24.84 20.39 10.04
CA MET A 277 -25.43 19.29 9.25
C MET A 277 -25.37 17.91 9.94
N LEU A 278 -24.36 17.69 10.78
CA LEU A 278 -24.24 16.48 11.58
C LEU A 278 -25.36 16.40 12.62
N GLU A 279 -25.67 17.52 13.27
CA GLU A 279 -26.80 17.65 14.21
C GLU A 279 -28.14 17.40 13.51
N GLU A 280 -28.32 17.94 12.30
CA GLU A 280 -29.51 17.71 11.47
C GLU A 280 -29.60 16.28 10.89
N LYS A 281 -28.55 15.47 11.02
CA LYS A 281 -28.43 14.10 10.47
C LYS A 281 -28.61 14.00 8.95
N ARG A 282 -28.28 15.04 8.19
CA ARG A 282 -28.40 15.06 6.72
C ARG A 282 -27.08 14.70 6.05
N HIS A 283 -27.15 13.97 4.93
CA HIS A 283 -25.99 13.59 4.11
C HIS A 283 -24.80 13.03 4.92
N LEU A 284 -25.09 12.27 5.99
CA LEU A 284 -24.08 11.76 6.94
C LEU A 284 -22.84 11.12 6.29
N PRO A 285 -22.95 10.33 5.21
CA PRO A 285 -21.77 9.77 4.55
C PRO A 285 -20.79 10.84 4.03
N SER A 286 -21.30 11.96 3.53
CA SER A 286 -20.46 13.01 2.93
C SER A 286 -19.92 13.92 4.02
N VAL A 287 -20.76 14.26 5.00
CA VAL A 287 -20.37 15.04 6.19
C VAL A 287 -19.23 14.37 6.96
N LEU A 288 -19.39 13.10 7.34
CA LEU A 288 -18.36 12.36 8.08
C LEU A 288 -17.08 12.22 7.26
N GLN A 289 -17.19 12.00 5.95
CA GLN A 289 -16.04 11.91 5.07
C GLN A 289 -15.27 13.24 4.97
N SER A 290 -15.99 14.37 4.89
CA SER A 290 -15.44 15.72 4.87
C SER A 290 -14.78 16.05 6.21
N LEU A 291 -15.46 15.85 7.34
CA LEU A 291 -14.91 16.04 8.69
C LEU A 291 -13.62 15.25 8.89
N GLY A 292 -13.61 13.98 8.46
CA GLY A 292 -12.41 13.15 8.55
C GLY A 292 -11.26 13.63 7.66
N CYS A 293 -11.54 14.19 6.48
CA CYS A 293 -10.50 14.80 5.64
C CYS A 293 -9.99 16.12 6.22
N ILE A 294 -10.88 16.98 6.73
CA ILE A 294 -10.49 18.25 7.38
C ILE A 294 -9.60 17.97 8.58
N ALA A 295 -10.01 17.01 9.44
CA ALA A 295 -9.22 16.59 10.58
C ALA A 295 -7.82 16.08 10.16
N GLN A 296 -7.69 15.44 8.99
CA GLN A 296 -6.38 14.99 8.52
C GLN A 296 -5.49 16.15 8.02
N ILE A 297 -6.06 17.18 7.42
CA ILE A 297 -5.34 18.27 6.74
C ILE A 297 -5.03 19.44 7.69
N ALA A 298 -6.02 19.91 8.45
CA ALA A 298 -5.98 21.20 9.15
C ALA A 298 -5.58 21.11 10.64
N MET A 299 -4.76 20.10 10.99
CA MET A 299 -4.71 19.60 12.36
C MET A 299 -3.85 20.31 13.43
N PRO A 300 -3.25 21.49 13.19
CA PRO A 300 -2.90 22.37 14.30
C PRO A 300 -4.10 23.20 14.82
N VAL A 301 -5.14 23.45 14.02
CA VAL A 301 -6.15 24.50 14.29
C VAL A 301 -7.56 23.95 14.50
N LEU A 302 -7.96 22.87 13.82
CA LEU A 302 -9.31 22.29 13.90
C LEU A 302 -9.24 20.87 14.46
N ARG A 303 -9.33 20.77 15.79
CA ARG A 303 -9.49 19.48 16.47
C ARG A 303 -10.93 19.02 16.31
N LEU A 304 -11.14 17.71 16.12
CA LEU A 304 -12.49 17.16 16.27
C LEU A 304 -12.90 17.42 17.71
N GLU A 305 -13.99 18.14 17.89
CA GLU A 305 -14.52 18.43 19.21
C GLU A 305 -15.04 17.13 19.84
N ASP A 306 -14.97 17.03 21.17
CA ASP A 306 -15.43 15.84 21.89
C ASP A 306 -16.91 15.54 21.59
N GLU A 307 -17.70 16.56 21.28
CA GLU A 307 -19.09 16.48 20.85
C GLU A 307 -19.25 15.67 19.54
N ILE A 308 -18.36 15.88 18.55
CA ILE A 308 -18.39 15.12 17.30
C ILE A 308 -17.98 13.67 17.55
N VAL A 309 -16.98 13.45 18.40
CA VAL A 309 -16.55 12.10 18.79
C VAL A 309 -17.69 11.37 19.49
N GLU A 310 -18.37 12.04 20.43
CA GLU A 310 -19.51 11.51 21.16
C GLU A 310 -20.69 11.23 20.23
N PHE A 311 -20.98 12.11 19.27
CA PHE A 311 -21.99 11.87 18.24
C PHE A 311 -21.67 10.62 17.43
N ILE A 312 -20.44 10.46 16.95
CA ILE A 312 -20.05 9.27 16.17
C ILE A 312 -20.19 8.01 17.02
N VAL A 313 -19.74 8.02 18.27
CA VAL A 313 -19.85 6.85 19.16
C VAL A 313 -21.31 6.51 19.46
N LYS A 314 -22.07 7.47 20.02
CA LYS A 314 -23.44 7.22 20.52
C LYS A 314 -24.51 7.15 19.43
N LYS A 315 -24.40 7.96 18.38
CA LYS A 315 -25.45 8.09 17.35
C LYS A 315 -25.17 7.29 16.09
N VAL A 316 -23.91 6.97 15.78
CA VAL A 316 -23.56 6.18 14.59
C VAL A 316 -23.17 4.76 14.95
N LEU A 317 -22.27 4.57 15.92
CA LEU A 317 -21.65 3.28 16.17
C LEU A 317 -22.47 2.39 17.13
N GLU A 318 -23.13 2.97 18.13
CA GLU A 318 -24.07 2.27 19.03
C GLU A 318 -25.44 1.97 18.40
N HIS A 319 -25.72 2.48 17.20
CA HIS A 319 -27.00 2.25 16.54
C HIS A 319 -27.15 0.78 16.09
N SER A 320 -28.22 0.11 16.53
CA SER A 320 -28.60 -1.24 16.12
C SER A 320 -29.72 -1.19 15.08
N ASN A 321 -29.69 -2.09 14.10
CA ASN A 321 -30.82 -2.30 13.21
C ASN A 321 -31.72 -3.40 13.80
N GLU A 322 -32.89 -3.03 14.30
CA GLU A 322 -33.89 -4.01 14.78
C GLU A 322 -34.47 -4.88 13.65
N THR A 323 -34.33 -4.45 12.39
CA THR A 323 -34.90 -5.09 11.19
C THR A 323 -33.91 -5.89 10.35
N ALA A 324 -32.68 -6.11 10.84
CA ALA A 324 -31.68 -6.86 10.09
C ALA A 324 -32.13 -8.32 9.90
N SER A 325 -32.50 -8.68 8.67
CA SER A 325 -32.77 -10.06 8.29
C SER A 325 -31.54 -10.91 8.64
N SER A 326 -31.77 -11.95 9.42
CA SER A 326 -30.75 -12.77 10.06
C SER A 326 -29.88 -13.61 9.10
N HIS A 327 -29.99 -13.43 7.78
CA HIS A 327 -29.45 -14.36 6.78
C HIS A 327 -28.71 -13.71 5.61
N SER A 328 -28.03 -12.58 5.82
CA SER A 328 -27.00 -12.18 4.84
C SER A 328 -25.75 -13.04 5.05
N ILE A 329 -25.49 -13.91 4.08
CA ILE A 329 -24.34 -14.85 4.05
C ILE A 329 -23.29 -14.38 3.03
N TYR A 330 -23.70 -13.58 2.04
CA TYR A 330 -22.81 -13.10 0.98
C TYR A 330 -22.05 -11.84 1.41
N TRP A 331 -20.73 -11.83 1.14
CA TRP A 331 -19.83 -10.73 1.51
C TRP A 331 -20.26 -9.34 0.97
N ASP A 332 -20.93 -9.32 -0.19
CA ASP A 332 -21.31 -8.08 -0.88
C ASP A 332 -22.60 -7.45 -0.34
N GLU A 333 -23.37 -8.17 0.48
CA GLU A 333 -24.63 -7.72 1.08
C GLU A 333 -24.42 -6.93 2.40
N ARG A 334 -23.48 -6.00 2.38
CA ARG A 334 -23.21 -5.10 3.52
C ARG A 334 -24.36 -4.11 3.75
N SER A 335 -24.74 -3.87 5.00
CA SER A 335 -25.78 -2.89 5.31
C SER A 335 -25.31 -1.44 5.11
N GLU A 336 -26.26 -0.54 4.83
CA GLU A 336 -26.00 0.91 4.79
C GLU A 336 -25.54 1.43 6.16
N LEU A 337 -26.11 0.87 7.24
CA LEU A 337 -25.72 1.17 8.61
C LEU A 337 -24.26 0.74 8.89
N CYS A 338 -23.85 -0.47 8.49
CA CYS A 338 -22.45 -0.89 8.58
C CYS A 338 -21.54 0.04 7.75
N SER A 339 -21.98 0.45 6.57
CA SER A 339 -21.24 1.38 5.72
C SER A 339 -20.99 2.73 6.42
N LEU A 340 -21.98 3.22 7.16
CA LEU A 340 -21.91 4.44 7.95
C LEU A 340 -21.00 4.26 9.17
N LYS A 341 -21.12 3.14 9.90
CA LYS A 341 -20.24 2.80 11.04
C LYS A 341 -18.76 2.75 10.62
N MET A 342 -18.47 2.06 9.52
CA MET A 342 -17.11 1.99 8.97
C MET A 342 -16.55 3.38 8.63
N LEU A 343 -17.41 4.31 8.20
CA LEU A 343 -17.01 5.66 7.91
C LEU A 343 -16.74 6.45 9.20
N GLY A 344 -17.60 6.32 10.21
CA GLY A 344 -17.39 6.91 11.53
C GLY A 344 -16.02 6.52 12.12
N ILE A 345 -15.67 5.22 12.09
CA ILE A 345 -14.35 4.75 12.52
C ILE A 345 -13.23 5.40 11.71
N LYS A 346 -13.35 5.46 10.38
CA LYS A 346 -12.33 6.09 9.51
C LYS A 346 -12.16 7.57 9.82
N THR A 347 -13.24 8.28 10.12
CA THR A 347 -13.24 9.71 10.48
C THR A 347 -12.50 9.93 11.79
N LEU A 348 -12.81 9.13 12.82
CA LEU A 348 -12.11 9.15 14.10
C LEU A 348 -10.62 8.82 13.94
N VAL A 349 -10.27 7.80 13.15
CA VAL A 349 -8.87 7.39 12.99
C VAL A 349 -8.05 8.45 12.24
N LYS A 350 -8.63 9.10 11.23
CA LYS A 350 -7.94 10.15 10.47
C LYS A 350 -7.54 11.35 11.32
N SER A 351 -8.32 11.67 12.35
CA SER A 351 -7.96 12.73 13.29
C SER A 351 -6.74 12.36 14.14
N TYR A 352 -6.20 11.15 14.07
CA TYR A 352 -4.99 10.74 14.79
C TYR A 352 -3.75 10.57 13.91
N LEU A 353 -3.81 10.95 12.62
CA LEU A 353 -2.76 10.67 11.62
C LEU A 353 -1.80 11.85 11.30
N HIS A 354 -1.82 12.96 12.04
CA HIS A 354 -0.95 14.12 11.74
C HIS A 354 0.34 14.10 12.58
N ILE A 355 1.48 14.41 11.95
CA ILE A 355 2.86 14.19 12.45
C ILE A 355 3.27 15.14 13.58
N ASN A 356 2.77 16.39 13.58
CA ASN A 356 3.42 17.46 14.35
C ASN A 356 3.05 17.54 15.85
N ASP A 357 2.35 16.56 16.43
CA ASP A 357 1.87 16.65 17.83
C ASP A 357 1.61 15.28 18.50
N ALA A 358 2.39 14.24 18.17
CA ALA A 358 2.19 12.90 18.77
C ALA A 358 2.39 12.88 20.30
N SER A 359 3.19 13.79 20.86
CA SER A 359 3.43 13.86 22.31
C SER A 359 2.32 14.59 23.08
N SER A 360 1.54 15.46 22.44
CA SER A 360 0.54 16.32 23.10
C SER A 360 -0.89 15.77 23.06
N ARG A 361 -1.15 14.65 22.36
CA ARG A 361 -2.49 14.06 22.26
C ARG A 361 -2.77 13.03 23.35
N THR A 362 -3.69 13.41 24.24
CA THR A 362 -4.41 12.52 25.15
C THR A 362 -5.63 11.91 24.44
N GLY A 363 -5.94 10.64 24.68
CA GLY A 363 -7.18 10.02 24.18
C GLY A 363 -7.03 8.96 23.08
N ILE A 364 -5.81 8.64 22.64
CA ILE A 364 -5.58 7.49 21.74
C ILE A 364 -6.03 6.17 22.38
N ASP A 365 -5.89 6.04 23.69
CA ASP A 365 -6.32 4.85 24.44
C ASP A 365 -7.83 4.62 24.32
N ARG A 366 -8.64 5.69 24.24
CA ARG A 366 -10.08 5.60 23.99
C ARG A 366 -10.36 4.99 22.62
N ILE A 367 -9.63 5.42 21.58
CA ILE A 367 -9.78 4.85 20.23
C ILE A 367 -9.29 3.41 20.18
N LEU A 368 -8.15 3.11 20.78
CA LEU A 368 -7.63 1.76 20.86
C LEU A 368 -8.59 0.83 21.61
N GLY A 369 -9.21 1.29 22.70
CA GLY A 369 -10.27 0.58 23.41
C GLY A 369 -11.49 0.29 22.54
N MET A 370 -11.96 1.28 21.75
CA MET A 370 -13.05 1.04 20.79
C MET A 370 -12.67 0.03 19.71
N LEU A 371 -11.46 0.16 19.15
CA LEU A 371 -10.97 -0.77 18.12
C LEU A 371 -10.79 -2.19 18.68
N ARG A 372 -10.37 -2.33 19.94
CA ARG A 372 -10.31 -3.61 20.67
C ARG A 372 -11.67 -4.28 20.72
N ASN A 373 -12.70 -3.56 21.13
CA ASN A 373 -14.06 -4.10 21.19
C ASN A 373 -14.55 -4.54 19.81
N ILE A 374 -14.33 -3.71 18.78
CA ILE A 374 -14.76 -4.04 17.41
C ILE A 374 -13.99 -5.27 16.86
N LEU A 375 -12.70 -5.40 17.15
CA LEU A 375 -11.92 -6.58 16.77
C LEU A 375 -12.46 -7.85 17.46
N THR A 376 -12.87 -7.73 18.73
CA THR A 376 -13.40 -8.83 19.54
C THR A 376 -14.80 -9.25 19.08
N TYR A 377 -15.77 -8.34 19.15
CA TYR A 377 -17.20 -8.64 18.98
C TYR A 377 -17.70 -8.43 17.54
N GLY A 378 -17.00 -7.62 16.75
CA GLY A 378 -17.49 -7.12 15.45
C GLY A 378 -18.33 -5.84 15.56
N ASP A 379 -18.52 -5.31 16.76
CA ASP A 379 -19.24 -4.07 17.07
C ASP A 379 -18.61 -3.37 18.28
N ILE A 380 -19.06 -2.15 18.63
CA ILE A 380 -18.53 -1.39 19.78
C ILE A 380 -18.77 -2.09 21.11
N SER A 381 -19.89 -2.80 21.23
CA SER A 381 -20.28 -3.55 22.42
C SER A 381 -20.85 -4.90 22.01
N ASN A 382 -20.87 -5.84 22.95
CA ASN A 382 -21.45 -7.17 22.73
C ASN A 382 -22.98 -7.13 22.59
N ASP A 383 -23.61 -6.07 23.08
CA ASP A 383 -25.07 -5.92 23.14
C ASP A 383 -25.69 -5.54 21.78
N ILE A 384 -24.86 -5.16 20.80
CA ILE A 384 -25.32 -4.76 19.47
C ILE A 384 -25.53 -6.00 18.59
N HIS A 385 -26.76 -6.18 18.12
CA HIS A 385 -27.09 -7.22 17.14
C HIS A 385 -26.81 -6.73 15.72
N SER A 386 -25.81 -7.34 15.08
CA SER A 386 -25.46 -7.14 13.66
C SER A 386 -25.28 -8.49 12.96
N SER A 387 -25.42 -8.50 11.63
CA SER A 387 -25.19 -9.69 10.82
C SER A 387 -23.73 -10.16 10.88
N ALA A 388 -23.48 -11.44 10.58
CA ALA A 388 -22.11 -11.98 10.53
C ALA A 388 -21.24 -11.27 9.49
N VAL A 389 -21.83 -10.87 8.35
CA VAL A 389 -21.17 -10.11 7.29
C VAL A 389 -20.79 -8.71 7.76
N ASP A 390 -21.71 -8.00 8.43
CA ASP A 390 -21.44 -6.65 8.96
C ASP A 390 -20.36 -6.70 10.05
N LYS A 391 -20.43 -7.67 10.97
CA LYS A 391 -19.39 -7.91 11.98
C LYS A 391 -18.03 -8.16 11.33
N ALA A 392 -17.99 -8.91 10.22
CA ALA A 392 -16.76 -9.09 9.47
C ALA A 392 -16.27 -7.75 8.89
N HIS A 393 -17.08 -6.98 8.15
CA HIS A 393 -16.66 -5.66 7.61
C HIS A 393 -16.18 -4.69 8.68
N MET A 394 -16.79 -4.71 9.87
CA MET A 394 -16.40 -3.94 11.03
C MET A 394 -15.03 -4.36 11.56
N LYS A 395 -14.78 -5.67 11.77
CA LYS A 395 -13.46 -6.21 12.13
C LYS A 395 -12.39 -5.84 11.10
N LEU A 396 -12.70 -5.91 9.79
CA LEU A 396 -11.76 -5.50 8.73
C LEU A 396 -11.37 -4.03 8.87
N THR A 397 -12.37 -3.20 9.16
CA THR A 397 -12.21 -1.76 9.27
C THR A 397 -11.41 -1.41 10.50
N ALA A 398 -11.64 -2.08 11.63
CA ALA A 398 -10.84 -1.90 12.83
C ALA A 398 -9.37 -2.31 12.60
N ALA A 399 -9.12 -3.48 12.02
CA ALA A 399 -7.78 -3.96 11.70
C ALA A 399 -7.01 -3.00 10.76
N LYS A 400 -7.68 -2.56 9.68
CA LYS A 400 -7.11 -1.55 8.77
C LYS A 400 -6.86 -0.20 9.44
N SER A 401 -7.61 0.11 10.49
CA SER A 401 -7.45 1.34 11.28
C SER A 401 -6.28 1.23 12.24
N VAL A 402 -6.08 0.09 12.91
CA VAL A 402 -4.88 -0.19 13.71
C VAL A 402 -3.62 -0.07 12.85
N LEU A 403 -3.59 -0.68 11.65
CA LEU A 403 -2.47 -0.54 10.70
C LEU A 403 -2.22 0.89 10.20
N ARG A 404 -3.21 1.78 10.33
CA ARG A 404 -3.06 3.20 10.00
C ARG A 404 -2.52 3.99 11.18
N LEU A 405 -2.97 3.69 12.39
CA LEU A 405 -2.48 4.31 13.63
C LEU A 405 -1.04 3.89 13.93
N SER A 406 -0.68 2.62 13.68
CA SER A 406 0.68 2.09 13.87
C SER A 406 1.77 2.78 13.05
N ARG A 407 1.40 3.61 12.08
CA ARG A 407 2.36 4.41 11.31
C ARG A 407 3.00 5.52 12.15
N GLN A 408 2.36 5.91 13.25
CA GLN A 408 2.78 7.01 14.12
C GLN A 408 2.73 6.66 15.60
N TRP A 409 1.85 5.73 15.98
CA TRP A 409 1.55 5.38 17.36
C TRP A 409 1.90 3.93 17.68
N ASP A 410 2.88 3.36 16.96
CA ASP A 410 3.26 1.96 17.08
C ASP A 410 3.58 1.58 18.53
N ASP A 411 4.32 2.44 19.23
CA ASP A 411 4.72 2.27 20.63
C ASP A 411 3.53 2.24 21.61
N LYS A 412 2.38 2.80 21.22
CA LYS A 412 1.17 2.85 22.04
C LYS A 412 0.19 1.71 21.73
N ILE A 413 0.46 0.84 20.75
CA ILE A 413 -0.45 -0.25 20.41
C ILE A 413 -0.26 -1.41 21.41
N PRO A 414 -1.28 -1.77 22.20
CA PRO A 414 -1.22 -2.92 23.10
C PRO A 414 -1.03 -4.24 22.34
N LEU A 415 -0.35 -5.19 22.98
CA LEU A 415 -0.04 -6.51 22.41
C LEU A 415 -1.30 -7.30 22.02
N ASP A 416 -2.36 -7.23 22.82
CA ASP A 416 -3.61 -7.92 22.51
C ASP A 416 -4.28 -7.37 21.24
N ILE A 417 -4.26 -6.04 21.03
CA ILE A 417 -4.77 -5.41 19.81
C ILE A 417 -3.89 -5.79 18.62
N PHE A 418 -2.58 -5.86 18.82
CA PHE A 418 -1.64 -6.33 17.82
C PHE A 418 -1.99 -7.76 17.37
N TYR A 419 -2.11 -8.72 18.27
CA TYR A 419 -2.48 -10.10 17.92
C TYR A 419 -3.85 -10.20 17.25
N MET A 420 -4.86 -9.54 17.80
CA MET A 420 -6.19 -9.50 17.19
C MET A 420 -6.13 -8.96 15.77
N THR A 421 -5.31 -7.94 15.51
CA THR A 421 -5.12 -7.35 14.17
C THR A 421 -4.44 -8.32 13.20
N LEU A 422 -3.46 -9.10 13.65
CA LEU A 422 -2.82 -10.10 12.80
C LEU A 422 -3.79 -11.24 12.44
N ARG A 423 -4.55 -11.72 13.42
CA ARG A 423 -5.46 -12.88 13.32
C ARG A 423 -6.69 -12.65 12.45
N ILE A 424 -6.91 -11.41 12.00
CA ILE A 424 -7.92 -11.08 11.00
C ILE A 424 -7.75 -11.95 9.75
N THR A 425 -6.55 -12.41 9.41
CA THR A 425 -6.37 -13.32 8.27
C THR A 425 -7.03 -14.70 8.43
N GLU A 426 -7.42 -15.09 9.65
CA GLU A 426 -8.09 -16.37 10.00
C GLU A 426 -9.62 -16.27 9.92
N GLY A 427 -10.17 -15.10 9.58
CA GLY A 427 -11.62 -14.90 9.53
C GLY A 427 -12.35 -15.78 8.51
N ALA A 428 -13.65 -16.01 8.75
CA ALA A 428 -14.50 -16.93 7.98
C ALA A 428 -14.64 -16.62 6.48
N PHE A 429 -14.30 -15.41 6.04
CA PHE A 429 -14.47 -14.97 4.65
C PHE A 429 -13.12 -14.85 3.92
N PRO A 430 -12.85 -15.63 2.85
CA PRO A 430 -11.58 -15.54 2.12
C PRO A 430 -11.28 -14.16 1.50
N GLN A 431 -12.32 -13.41 1.10
CA GLN A 431 -12.22 -12.06 0.53
C GLN A 431 -11.61 -11.08 1.54
N PHE A 432 -11.92 -11.25 2.83
CA PHE A 432 -11.41 -10.48 3.95
C PHE A 432 -9.88 -10.53 4.02
N ARG A 433 -9.35 -11.76 3.94
CA ARG A 433 -7.92 -12.06 3.93
C ARG A 433 -7.23 -11.36 2.77
N LYS A 434 -7.72 -11.57 1.54
CA LYS A 434 -7.11 -10.98 0.33
C LYS A 434 -7.06 -9.45 0.40
N LEU A 435 -8.14 -8.80 0.86
CA LEU A 435 -8.20 -7.35 1.02
C LEU A 435 -7.31 -6.81 2.13
N PHE A 436 -7.10 -7.57 3.20
CA PHE A 436 -6.22 -7.17 4.30
C PHE A 436 -4.75 -7.37 3.93
N ILE A 437 -4.37 -8.57 3.47
CA ILE A 437 -2.99 -8.93 3.09
C ILE A 437 -2.48 -8.03 1.97
N SER A 438 -3.26 -7.80 0.92
CA SER A 438 -2.84 -6.90 -0.17
C SER A 438 -2.58 -5.47 0.30
N LYS A 439 -3.38 -4.98 1.24
CA LYS A 439 -3.21 -3.64 1.82
C LYS A 439 -2.00 -3.58 2.74
N LEU A 440 -1.78 -4.62 3.54
CA LEU A 440 -0.64 -4.76 4.41
C LEU A 440 0.66 -4.81 3.61
N HIS A 441 0.74 -5.69 2.59
CA HIS A 441 1.87 -5.81 1.69
C HIS A 441 2.21 -4.49 1.01
N GLN A 442 1.21 -3.78 0.46
CA GLN A 442 1.42 -2.46 -0.15
C GLN A 442 1.94 -1.42 0.86
N ASN A 443 1.42 -1.39 2.09
CA ASN A 443 1.88 -0.45 3.10
C ASN A 443 3.34 -0.70 3.54
N ILE A 444 3.77 -1.96 3.63
CA ILE A 444 5.16 -2.33 3.91
C ILE A 444 6.05 -1.95 2.72
N LYS A 445 5.60 -2.21 1.49
CA LYS A 445 6.30 -1.83 0.25
C LYS A 445 6.50 -0.32 0.13
N ASP A 446 5.49 0.46 0.52
CA ASP A 446 5.53 1.92 0.56
C ASP A 446 6.34 2.46 1.76
N ARG A 447 6.88 1.58 2.62
CA ARG A 447 7.68 1.91 3.81
C ARG A 447 6.92 2.76 4.83
N LEU A 448 5.60 2.61 4.88
CA LEU A 448 4.73 3.33 5.80
C LEU A 448 4.46 2.56 7.08
N LEU A 449 4.82 1.28 7.13
CA LEU A 449 4.48 0.35 8.21
C LEU A 449 5.69 -0.53 8.52
N ASP A 450 5.85 -0.85 9.80
CA ASP A 450 6.89 -1.76 10.27
C ASP A 450 6.71 -3.19 9.70
N ALA A 451 7.84 -3.84 9.39
CA ALA A 451 7.87 -5.19 8.83
C ALA A 451 7.36 -6.27 9.81
N LYS A 452 7.29 -6.00 11.13
CA LYS A 452 6.73 -6.93 12.13
C LYS A 452 5.29 -7.38 11.82
N TYR A 453 4.51 -6.54 11.14
CA TYR A 453 3.15 -6.90 10.73
C TYR A 453 3.10 -7.97 9.63
N ALA A 454 4.22 -8.28 8.96
CA ALA A 454 4.32 -9.37 7.99
C ALA A 454 3.99 -10.75 8.61
N CYS A 455 4.02 -10.88 9.94
CA CYS A 455 3.54 -12.07 10.66
C CYS A 455 2.11 -12.46 10.25
N ALA A 456 1.24 -11.50 9.91
CA ALA A 456 -0.13 -11.79 9.47
C ALA A 456 -0.18 -12.63 8.18
N PHE A 457 0.85 -12.59 7.33
CA PHE A 457 0.88 -13.43 6.12
C PHE A 457 0.94 -14.92 6.46
N LEU A 458 1.56 -15.26 7.60
CA LEU A 458 1.86 -16.63 8.01
C LEU A 458 0.72 -17.27 8.80
N LEU A 459 -0.09 -16.49 9.54
CA LEU A 459 -1.05 -17.03 10.52
C LEU A 459 -2.16 -17.91 9.93
N ASN A 460 -2.47 -17.78 8.63
CA ASN A 460 -3.46 -18.65 7.97
C ASN A 460 -2.81 -19.73 7.08
N ILE A 461 -1.59 -20.16 7.42
CA ILE A 461 -0.92 -21.31 6.81
C ILE A 461 -1.03 -22.48 7.76
N ASN A 462 -1.74 -23.52 7.32
CA ASN A 462 -1.96 -24.73 8.10
C ASN A 462 -1.39 -25.98 7.41
N GLN A 463 -0.99 -25.89 6.14
CA GLN A 463 -0.51 -27.03 5.34
C GLN A 463 0.63 -26.64 4.39
N TYR A 464 1.53 -27.58 4.13
CA TYR A 464 2.63 -27.45 3.17
C TYR A 464 2.10 -27.43 1.72
N GLN A 465 2.63 -26.52 0.89
CA GLN A 465 2.30 -26.37 -0.55
C GLN A 465 0.88 -25.95 -0.94
N SER A 466 0.08 -25.40 -0.02
CA SER A 466 -1.20 -24.78 -0.38
C SER A 466 -1.00 -23.61 -1.38
N PRO A 467 -2.00 -23.23 -2.20
CA PRO A 467 -1.86 -22.07 -3.10
C PRO A 467 -1.52 -20.78 -2.33
N GLU A 468 -2.05 -20.64 -1.12
CA GLU A 468 -1.72 -19.55 -0.19
C GLU A 468 -0.25 -19.58 0.23
N TYR A 469 0.35 -20.76 0.38
CA TYR A 469 1.77 -20.92 0.72
C TYR A 469 2.67 -20.28 -0.34
N LYS A 470 2.37 -20.49 -1.64
CA LYS A 470 3.14 -19.89 -2.75
C LYS A 470 2.99 -18.37 -2.79
N GLU A 471 1.77 -17.86 -2.63
CA GLU A 471 1.50 -16.42 -2.61
C GLU A 471 2.21 -15.73 -1.42
N VAL A 472 2.11 -16.33 -0.22
CA VAL A 472 2.76 -15.80 0.98
C VAL A 472 4.29 -15.86 0.86
N LYS A 473 4.85 -16.94 0.29
CA LYS A 473 6.28 -17.03 0.03
C LYS A 473 6.77 -15.84 -0.81
N GLN A 474 6.04 -15.48 -1.86
CA GLN A 474 6.39 -14.33 -2.71
C GLN A 474 6.32 -13.01 -1.94
N TYR A 475 5.28 -12.78 -1.14
CA TYR A 475 5.17 -11.58 -0.31
C TYR A 475 6.30 -11.47 0.71
N LEU A 476 6.66 -12.57 1.37
CA LEU A 476 7.77 -12.59 2.33
C LEU A 476 9.12 -12.32 1.65
N LEU A 477 9.35 -12.88 0.45
CA LEU A 477 10.55 -12.59 -0.33
C LEU A 477 10.69 -11.10 -0.65
N GLU A 478 9.61 -10.45 -1.09
CA GLU A 478 9.60 -9.00 -1.34
C GLU A 478 9.90 -8.21 -0.05
N VAL A 479 9.29 -8.57 1.08
CA VAL A 479 9.51 -7.89 2.37
C VAL A 479 10.97 -8.04 2.84
N VAL A 480 11.53 -9.24 2.79
CA VAL A 480 12.94 -9.47 3.17
C VAL A 480 13.89 -8.68 2.26
N GLN A 481 13.60 -8.62 0.95
CA GLN A 481 14.37 -7.79 0.01
C GLN A 481 14.29 -6.30 0.36
N ILE A 482 13.10 -5.79 0.71
CA ILE A 482 12.93 -4.39 1.13
C ILE A 482 13.77 -4.10 2.38
N CYS A 483 13.72 -4.97 3.39
CA CYS A 483 14.50 -4.82 4.62
C CYS A 483 16.02 -4.82 4.33
N HIS A 484 16.49 -5.71 3.46
CA HIS A 484 17.89 -5.73 3.03
C HIS A 484 18.30 -4.47 2.27
N GLN A 485 17.44 -3.92 1.41
CA GLN A 485 17.72 -2.66 0.71
C GLN A 485 17.82 -1.47 1.66
N LEU A 486 17.00 -1.45 2.72
CA LEU A 486 17.06 -0.43 3.77
C LEU A 486 18.39 -0.49 4.52
N LYS A 487 18.83 -1.71 4.90
CA LYS A 487 20.14 -1.96 5.51
C LYS A 487 21.28 -1.37 4.68
N LEU A 488 21.32 -1.65 3.37
CA LEU A 488 22.40 -1.17 2.50
C LEU A 488 22.42 0.36 2.33
N ARG A 489 21.25 1.01 2.29
CA ARG A 489 21.16 2.47 2.16
C ARG A 489 21.60 3.20 3.43
N GLN A 490 21.22 2.69 4.61
CA GLN A 490 21.62 3.29 5.88
C GLN A 490 23.10 3.09 6.20
N ILE A 491 23.70 1.93 5.86
CA ILE A 491 25.15 1.73 6.02
C ILE A 491 25.96 2.73 5.17
N SER A 492 25.42 3.19 4.04
CA SER A 492 26.05 4.23 3.21
C SER A 492 25.87 5.66 3.73
N MET A 493 24.89 5.89 4.62
CA MET A 493 24.61 7.18 5.23
C MET A 493 24.96 7.10 6.72
N GLN A 494 26.23 7.29 7.05
CA GLN A 494 26.67 7.49 8.44
C GLN A 494 25.87 8.66 9.04
N ASN A 495 24.84 8.37 9.84
CA ASN A 495 24.21 9.34 10.73
C ASN A 495 23.65 8.61 11.95
N ASP A 496 24.06 9.14 13.11
CA ASP A 496 23.51 8.90 14.43
C ASP A 496 22.02 9.27 14.53
N VAL A 497 21.38 8.74 15.59
CA VAL A 497 20.04 9.04 16.14
C VAL A 497 18.89 8.10 15.70
N SER A 498 18.76 7.00 16.46
CA SER A 498 17.50 6.36 16.91
C SER A 498 16.35 6.14 15.91
N SER A 499 16.60 5.68 14.68
CA SER A 499 15.59 4.90 13.95
C SER A 499 15.84 3.42 14.22
N SER A 500 14.87 2.71 14.79
CA SER A 500 14.98 1.28 15.11
C SER A 500 15.37 0.50 13.85
N VAL A 501 16.59 -0.04 13.84
CA VAL A 501 17.13 -0.81 12.72
C VAL A 501 16.37 -2.15 12.68
N MET A 502 15.39 -2.26 11.80
CA MET A 502 14.64 -3.51 11.59
C MET A 502 15.39 -4.41 10.61
N TYR A 503 16.16 -5.33 11.17
CA TYR A 503 16.70 -6.49 10.46
C TYR A 503 15.54 -7.41 10.05
N PRO A 504 15.53 -8.03 8.86
CA PRO A 504 14.47 -8.98 8.53
C PRO A 504 14.38 -10.14 9.54
N GLU A 505 15.50 -10.47 10.19
CA GLU A 505 15.58 -11.40 11.31
C GLU A 505 14.74 -10.96 12.52
N SER A 506 14.53 -9.66 12.78
CA SER A 506 13.76 -9.16 13.93
C SER A 506 12.27 -9.51 13.86
N ILE A 507 11.73 -9.74 12.65
CA ILE A 507 10.36 -10.20 12.43
C ILE A 507 10.14 -11.54 13.15
N LEU A 508 11.19 -12.37 13.27
CA LEU A 508 11.14 -13.66 13.96
C LEU A 508 10.71 -13.51 15.43
N VAL A 509 11.14 -12.46 16.12
CA VAL A 509 10.78 -12.21 17.53
C VAL A 509 9.27 -12.06 17.66
N TYR A 510 8.68 -11.22 16.82
CA TYR A 510 7.23 -10.97 16.81
C TYR A 510 6.43 -12.18 16.34
N LEU A 511 6.97 -12.94 15.38
CA LEU A 511 6.32 -14.15 14.87
C LEU A 511 6.25 -15.23 15.96
N VAL A 512 7.36 -15.50 16.62
CA VAL A 512 7.44 -16.50 17.70
C VAL A 512 6.49 -16.12 18.84
N HIS A 513 6.50 -14.84 19.25
CA HIS A 513 5.61 -14.34 20.30
C HIS A 513 4.13 -14.42 19.90
N ALA A 514 3.78 -14.04 18.67
CA ALA A 514 2.40 -14.14 18.18
C ALA A 514 1.89 -15.58 18.03
N LEU A 515 2.77 -16.53 17.70
CA LEU A 515 2.43 -17.96 17.63
C LEU A 515 2.25 -18.57 19.03
N ALA A 516 3.05 -18.15 20.01
CA ALA A 516 2.95 -18.62 21.39
C ALA A 516 1.66 -18.16 22.09
N HIS A 517 1.16 -16.95 21.77
CA HIS A 517 -0.10 -16.41 22.30
C HIS A 517 -1.33 -16.72 21.42
N HIS A 518 -1.18 -17.61 20.44
CA HIS A 518 -2.26 -17.96 19.52
C HIS A 518 -3.25 -18.93 20.18
N PRO A 519 -4.59 -18.77 20.08
CA PRO A 519 -5.52 -19.69 20.77
C PRO A 519 -5.45 -21.16 20.32
N SER A 520 -4.90 -21.42 19.14
CA SER A 520 -4.61 -22.78 18.67
C SER A 520 -3.22 -23.29 19.06
N SER A 521 -2.45 -22.54 19.86
CA SER A 521 -1.20 -23.05 20.41
C SER A 521 -1.53 -24.08 21.49
N PRO A 522 -1.12 -25.34 21.31
CA PRO A 522 -1.35 -26.35 22.33
C PRO A 522 -0.58 -25.98 23.61
N ASN A 523 -1.24 -26.14 24.76
CA ASN A 523 -0.59 -26.00 26.05
C ASN A 523 0.42 -27.15 26.22
N VAL A 524 1.67 -26.81 26.49
CA VAL A 524 2.79 -27.75 26.70
C VAL A 524 2.49 -28.78 27.77
N ASP A 525 1.88 -28.31 28.85
CA ASP A 525 1.72 -29.10 30.06
C ASP A 525 0.58 -30.11 29.90
N GLU A 526 -0.30 -29.90 28.92
CA GLU A 526 -1.49 -30.72 28.65
C GLU A 526 -1.40 -31.52 27.33
N CYS A 527 -0.54 -31.11 26.39
CA CYS A 527 -0.51 -31.69 25.05
C CYS A 527 0.36 -32.95 24.97
N LYS A 528 -0.26 -34.10 24.68
CA LYS A 528 0.42 -35.39 24.44
C LYS A 528 0.68 -35.69 22.95
N ASP A 529 0.12 -34.88 22.03
CA ASP A 529 0.10 -35.16 20.60
C ASP A 529 0.90 -34.12 19.80
N LEU A 530 2.03 -34.56 19.23
CA LEU A 530 2.94 -33.72 18.44
C LEU A 530 2.28 -33.14 17.17
N THR A 531 1.20 -33.76 16.67
CA THR A 531 0.46 -33.26 15.50
C THR A 531 -0.20 -31.91 15.75
N SER A 532 -0.48 -31.56 17.02
CA SER A 532 -1.10 -30.28 17.38
C SER A 532 -0.16 -29.08 17.15
N PHE A 533 1.15 -29.29 17.12
CA PHE A 533 2.15 -28.25 16.85
C PHE A 533 2.46 -28.09 15.35
N GLU A 534 1.98 -29.00 14.51
CA GLU A 534 2.28 -29.03 13.07
C GLU A 534 2.01 -27.68 12.36
N PRO A 535 0.86 -26.98 12.57
CA PRO A 535 0.63 -25.68 11.94
C PRO A 535 1.65 -24.62 12.35
N ILE A 536 2.10 -24.62 13.62
CA ILE A 536 3.12 -23.68 14.13
C ILE A 536 4.45 -23.94 13.42
N TYR A 537 4.83 -25.21 13.27
CA TYR A 537 6.04 -25.60 12.57
C TYR A 537 6.03 -25.20 11.10
N TRP A 538 4.92 -25.39 10.39
CA TRP A 538 4.81 -24.98 8.98
C TRP A 538 5.00 -23.47 8.80
N ARG A 539 4.43 -22.66 9.72
CA ARG A 539 4.54 -21.19 9.70
C ARG A 539 5.97 -20.72 9.93
N LEU A 540 6.65 -21.29 10.92
CA LEU A 540 8.05 -20.99 11.21
C LEU A 540 8.98 -21.45 10.08
N HIS A 541 8.78 -22.67 9.58
CA HIS A 541 9.56 -23.20 8.49
C HIS A 541 9.48 -22.33 7.24
N LEU A 542 8.29 -21.88 6.84
CA LEU A 542 8.17 -21.00 5.66
C LEU A 542 8.97 -19.71 5.85
N PHE A 543 8.83 -19.05 7.00
CA PHE A 543 9.56 -17.82 7.28
C PHE A 543 11.09 -18.04 7.24
N LEU A 544 11.58 -19.06 7.93
CA LEU A 544 13.00 -19.40 7.97
C LEU A 544 13.53 -19.82 6.60
N SER A 545 12.76 -20.56 5.81
CA SER A 545 13.14 -20.95 4.45
C SER A 545 13.31 -19.74 3.55
N VAL A 546 12.43 -18.73 3.65
CA VAL A 546 12.53 -17.48 2.88
C VAL A 546 13.73 -16.66 3.33
N LEU A 547 13.94 -16.55 4.63
CA LEU A 547 15.03 -15.77 5.21
C LEU A 547 16.43 -16.36 4.89
N LEU A 548 16.57 -17.69 4.97
CA LEU A 548 17.85 -18.39 4.84
C LEU A 548 18.17 -18.86 3.42
N LEU A 549 17.18 -19.27 2.63
CA LEU A 549 17.42 -19.81 1.27
C LEU A 549 17.19 -18.76 0.18
N GLY A 550 16.32 -17.78 0.41
CA GLY A 550 15.90 -16.81 -0.61
C GLY A 550 15.13 -17.45 -1.77
N ASP A 551 14.98 -16.70 -2.86
CA ASP A 551 14.42 -17.22 -4.11
C ASP A 551 15.55 -17.78 -4.98
N ASP A 552 15.33 -18.93 -5.61
CA ASP A 552 16.34 -19.67 -6.35
C ASP A 552 16.95 -18.89 -7.55
N GLY A 553 16.40 -17.71 -7.88
CA GLY A 553 16.78 -16.84 -9.00
C GLY A 553 17.65 -15.60 -8.69
N TRP A 554 18.14 -15.38 -7.46
CA TRP A 554 18.96 -14.18 -7.11
C TRP A 554 20.47 -14.46 -6.96
N GLN A 555 21.07 -15.19 -7.89
CA GLN A 555 22.53 -15.40 -7.85
C GLN A 555 23.31 -14.21 -8.44
N SER A 556 23.79 -13.34 -7.55
CA SER A 556 24.99 -12.54 -7.75
C SER A 556 25.95 -12.86 -6.61
N GLY A 557 27.24 -13.04 -6.92
CA GLY A 557 28.28 -13.77 -6.17
C GLY A 557 28.64 -13.33 -4.73
N GLY A 558 27.81 -12.55 -4.04
CA GLY A 558 27.98 -12.18 -2.61
C GLY A 558 26.97 -12.86 -1.67
N CYS A 559 26.48 -14.06 -2.00
CA CYS A 559 25.34 -14.72 -1.33
C CYS A 559 25.75 -15.73 -0.22
N LEU A 560 27.02 -16.16 -0.16
CA LEU A 560 27.46 -17.17 0.81
C LEU A 560 27.72 -16.60 2.21
N ASP A 561 28.29 -15.39 2.33
CA ASP A 561 28.53 -14.74 3.63
C ASP A 561 27.23 -14.32 4.32
N ARG A 562 26.32 -13.70 3.56
CA ARG A 562 25.02 -13.24 4.08
C ARG A 562 24.20 -14.36 4.73
N ARG A 563 24.25 -15.58 4.19
CA ARG A 563 23.52 -16.73 4.75
C ARG A 563 24.07 -17.19 6.10
N LYS A 564 25.39 -17.11 6.30
CA LYS A 564 26.02 -17.44 7.58
C LYS A 564 25.67 -16.42 8.65
N ASP A 565 25.71 -15.13 8.30
CA ASP A 565 25.37 -14.03 9.21
C ASP A 565 23.89 -14.06 9.64
N SER A 566 22.97 -14.28 8.68
CA SER A 566 21.54 -14.42 8.99
C SER A 566 21.26 -15.67 9.83
N TYR A 567 21.95 -16.79 9.59
CA TYR A 567 21.82 -17.98 10.43
C TYR A 567 22.30 -17.73 11.87
N ALA A 568 23.46 -17.11 12.06
CA ALA A 568 23.97 -16.77 13.39
C ALA A 568 23.03 -15.81 14.13
N SER A 569 22.45 -14.84 13.40
CA SER A 569 21.48 -13.89 13.94
C SER A 569 20.19 -14.59 14.38
N VAL A 570 19.65 -15.51 13.58
CA VAL A 570 18.47 -16.32 13.93
C VAL A 570 18.70 -17.14 15.19
N VAL A 571 19.86 -17.83 15.28
CA VAL A 571 20.21 -18.61 16.48
C VAL A 571 20.33 -17.71 17.72
N SER A 572 20.97 -16.55 17.58
CA SER A 572 21.08 -15.57 18.67
C SER A 572 19.71 -15.07 19.13
N ILE A 573 18.77 -14.84 18.20
CA ILE A 573 17.41 -14.40 18.53
C ILE A 573 16.69 -15.46 19.35
N PHE A 574 16.71 -16.72 18.93
CA PHE A 574 16.09 -17.80 19.70
C PHE A 574 16.71 -17.94 21.09
N HIS A 575 18.03 -17.85 21.20
CA HIS A 575 18.71 -17.88 22.50
C HIS A 575 18.32 -16.69 23.38
N THR A 576 18.17 -15.50 22.79
CA THR A 576 17.75 -14.30 23.54
C THR A 576 16.31 -14.42 24.03
N ILE A 577 15.40 -14.93 23.19
CA ILE A 577 14.00 -15.19 23.57
C ILE A 577 13.95 -16.17 24.75
N LYS A 578 14.77 -17.23 24.73
CA LYS A 578 14.90 -18.20 25.83
C LYS A 578 15.27 -17.55 27.16
N CYS A 579 16.18 -16.57 27.12
CA CYS A 579 16.67 -15.89 28.32
C CYS A 579 15.82 -14.68 28.74
N SER A 580 14.69 -14.43 28.09
CA SER A 580 13.84 -13.27 28.32
C SER A 580 12.51 -13.66 28.98
N GLU A 581 11.99 -12.80 29.85
CA GLU A 581 10.65 -12.97 30.44
C GLU A 581 9.56 -12.48 29.47
N ASP A 582 8.38 -13.13 29.49
CA ASP A 582 7.25 -12.71 28.66
C ASP A 582 6.59 -11.45 29.23
N ALA A 583 6.69 -10.35 28.48
CA ALA A 583 6.09 -9.08 28.84
C ALA A 583 4.56 -9.15 28.98
N ALA A 584 3.90 -10.11 28.33
CA ALA A 584 2.45 -10.31 28.44
C ALA A 584 2.04 -10.94 29.79
N ASP A 585 2.88 -11.79 30.38
CA ASP A 585 2.58 -12.53 31.61
C ASP A 585 2.61 -11.62 32.85
N ILE A 586 3.42 -10.55 32.82
CA ILE A 586 3.47 -9.52 33.88
C ILE A 586 2.08 -8.92 34.13
N THR A 587 1.25 -8.79 33.08
CA THR A 587 -0.11 -8.22 33.18
C THR A 587 -1.20 -9.23 33.54
N LYS A 588 -0.97 -10.53 33.33
CA LYS A 588 -1.93 -11.62 33.63
C LYS A 588 -1.77 -12.21 35.04
N SER A 589 -0.69 -11.89 35.75
CA SER A 589 -0.36 -12.38 37.10
C SER A 589 -1.38 -12.06 38.23
N ARG A 590 -2.57 -11.54 37.91
CA ARG A 590 -3.70 -11.38 38.85
C ARG A 590 -4.87 -12.33 38.63
N ASP A 591 -5.00 -13.03 37.50
CA ASP A 591 -6.01 -14.07 37.31
C ASP A 591 -5.47 -15.17 36.37
N ASN A 592 -5.18 -16.33 36.97
CA ASN A 592 -4.71 -17.60 36.39
C ASN A 592 -3.37 -17.61 35.64
N GLY A 593 -2.40 -18.32 36.24
CA GLY A 593 -1.04 -18.53 35.73
C GLY A 593 -0.99 -19.52 34.56
N GLU A 594 -1.30 -19.03 33.35
CA GLU A 594 -0.95 -19.69 32.11
C GLU A 594 0.43 -19.19 31.65
N HIS A 595 1.47 -19.99 31.83
CA HIS A 595 2.81 -19.71 31.32
C HIS A 595 2.86 -19.95 29.80
N SER A 596 3.39 -18.97 29.05
CA SER A 596 3.67 -19.11 27.60
C SER A 596 4.61 -20.30 27.32
N TRP A 597 4.29 -21.17 26.33
CA TRP A 597 5.08 -22.38 25.94
C TRP A 597 6.58 -22.11 25.72
N LEU A 598 6.94 -20.86 25.40
CA LEU A 598 8.32 -20.39 25.26
C LEU A 598 9.17 -20.55 26.54
N SER A 599 8.52 -20.59 27.70
CA SER A 599 9.18 -20.77 29.02
C SER A 599 9.37 -22.23 29.41
N SER A 600 8.73 -23.18 28.71
CA SER A 600 8.84 -24.60 29.02
C SER A 600 10.11 -25.21 28.45
N GLU A 601 10.84 -25.93 29.30
CA GLU A 601 12.10 -26.60 28.94
C GLU A 601 11.88 -27.68 27.86
N SER A 602 10.67 -28.24 27.75
CA SER A 602 10.28 -29.31 26.82
C SER A 602 10.03 -28.84 25.38
N ALA A 603 9.35 -27.71 25.19
CA ALA A 603 9.20 -27.01 23.89
C ALA A 603 10.55 -26.78 23.21
N LEU A 604 11.47 -26.35 24.06
CA LEU A 604 12.72 -25.74 23.69
C LEU A 604 13.79 -26.82 23.53
N ALA A 605 13.78 -27.87 24.36
CA ALA A 605 14.51 -29.10 24.10
C ALA A 605 14.06 -29.77 22.79
N HIS A 606 12.77 -29.69 22.43
CA HIS A 606 12.32 -30.14 21.12
C HIS A 606 12.85 -29.26 19.99
N PHE A 607 12.74 -27.93 20.06
CA PHE A 607 13.33 -27.05 19.05
C PHE A 607 14.86 -27.15 18.96
N GLU A 608 15.56 -27.29 20.09
CA GLU A 608 17.02 -27.50 20.15
C GLU A 608 17.39 -28.86 19.57
N ALA A 609 16.71 -29.96 19.92
CA ALA A 609 16.92 -31.27 19.29
C ALA A 609 16.72 -31.22 17.76
N LEU A 610 15.67 -30.51 17.33
CA LEU A 610 15.37 -30.26 15.92
C LEU A 610 16.42 -29.37 15.22
N MET A 611 17.05 -28.44 15.93
CA MET A 611 18.09 -27.54 15.43
C MET A 611 19.52 -28.13 15.44
N PHE A 612 19.80 -29.03 16.39
CA PHE A 612 21.13 -29.57 16.70
C PHE A 612 21.37 -31.02 16.25
N GLU A 613 20.38 -31.70 15.67
CA GLU A 613 20.50 -33.09 15.16
C GLU A 613 21.61 -33.32 14.09
N ASP A 614 22.32 -32.28 13.62
CA ASP A 614 23.42 -32.42 12.65
C ASP A 614 24.78 -31.91 13.17
N LYS A 615 25.08 -31.96 14.47
CA LYS A 615 26.46 -31.73 14.93
C LYS A 615 27.35 -32.97 14.86
N GLU A 616 26.80 -34.19 14.92
CA GLU A 616 27.62 -35.40 15.00
C GLU A 616 27.96 -36.07 13.65
N GLN A 617 27.26 -35.73 12.57
CA GLN A 617 27.47 -36.37 11.25
C GLN A 617 28.23 -35.52 10.22
N ILE A 618 28.84 -34.40 10.61
CA ILE A 618 29.65 -33.56 9.71
C ILE A 618 31.14 -33.97 9.71
N VAL A 619 31.56 -34.91 10.57
CA VAL A 619 32.98 -35.29 10.69
C VAL A 619 33.34 -36.66 10.07
N SER A 620 32.39 -37.54 9.75
CA SER A 620 32.75 -38.91 9.28
C SER A 620 32.60 -39.21 7.80
N ASP A 621 31.72 -38.54 7.04
CA ASP A 621 31.32 -39.06 5.72
C ASP A 621 31.91 -38.27 4.53
N ALA A 622 33.13 -37.75 4.71
CA ALA A 622 34.01 -37.44 3.59
C ALA A 622 34.80 -38.69 3.18
N ASN A 623 34.11 -39.76 2.78
CA ASN A 623 34.61 -40.86 1.92
C ASN A 623 33.60 -42.03 1.89
N LYS A 624 32.72 -42.05 0.89
CA LYS A 624 32.41 -43.21 0.04
C LYS A 624 31.23 -42.90 -0.87
N ASP A 625 31.47 -43.01 -2.17
CA ASP A 625 30.45 -43.05 -3.20
C ASP A 625 29.65 -44.37 -3.15
N SER A 626 28.42 -44.30 -3.69
CA SER A 626 27.50 -45.37 -4.13
C SER A 626 26.48 -45.93 -3.12
N ILE A 627 25.36 -46.43 -3.68
CA ILE A 627 24.15 -47.08 -3.11
C ILE A 627 22.93 -46.13 -3.16
N ILE A 628 22.20 -46.08 -4.29
CA ILE A 628 21.06 -46.94 -4.68
C ILE A 628 19.87 -46.76 -3.73
N LEU A 629 18.79 -46.19 -4.30
CA LEU A 629 17.45 -46.13 -3.74
C LEU A 629 16.88 -47.55 -3.66
N ASP A 630 16.87 -48.14 -2.47
CA ASP A 630 15.92 -49.21 -2.17
C ASP A 630 14.68 -48.62 -1.51
N LYS A 631 13.56 -48.86 -2.18
CA LYS A 631 12.22 -48.70 -1.65
C LYS A 631 12.02 -49.77 -0.58
N ASN A 632 11.67 -49.37 0.63
CA ASN A 632 10.80 -50.17 1.48
C ASN A 632 9.96 -49.24 2.35
N ASP A 633 8.65 -49.45 2.23
CA ASP A 633 7.58 -48.80 2.97
C ASP A 633 7.62 -49.15 4.46
N GLY A 634 7.12 -48.22 5.28
CA GLY A 634 6.68 -48.51 6.64
C GLY A 634 7.24 -47.60 7.73
N ASP A 635 6.92 -46.30 7.69
CA ASP A 635 6.40 -45.59 8.88
C ASP A 635 5.89 -44.20 8.46
N ASP A 636 4.57 -44.07 8.37
CA ASP A 636 3.87 -42.92 7.77
C ASP A 636 3.43 -41.88 8.83
N ASN A 637 4.11 -41.82 9.98
CA ASN A 637 3.63 -41.03 11.13
C ASN A 637 4.62 -40.08 11.80
N GLU A 638 5.77 -39.80 11.18
CA GLU A 638 6.67 -38.76 11.69
C GLU A 638 7.23 -37.88 10.56
N VAL A 639 6.79 -36.62 10.53
CA VAL A 639 7.55 -35.52 9.95
C VAL A 639 8.08 -34.64 11.10
N PRO A 640 9.19 -35.03 11.76
CA PRO A 640 9.85 -34.13 12.68
C PRO A 640 10.53 -33.06 11.84
N LEU A 641 10.41 -31.81 12.25
CA LEU A 641 11.04 -30.63 11.66
C LEU A 641 12.56 -30.82 11.36
N GLY A 642 13.23 -31.82 11.95
CA GLY A 642 14.58 -32.28 11.63
C GLY A 642 14.72 -32.82 10.20
N LYS A 643 13.72 -33.54 9.66
CA LYS A 643 13.66 -33.92 8.23
C LYS A 643 13.48 -32.68 7.34
N MET A 644 12.71 -31.69 7.76
CA MET A 644 12.51 -30.43 7.02
C MET A 644 13.77 -29.55 7.05
N MET A 645 14.48 -29.48 8.18
CA MET A 645 15.78 -28.80 8.29
C MET A 645 16.88 -29.52 7.51
N LYS A 646 16.89 -30.85 7.49
CA LYS A 646 17.73 -31.67 6.60
C LYS A 646 17.40 -31.40 5.13
N LEU A 647 16.13 -31.16 4.76
CA LEU A 647 15.74 -30.71 3.41
C LEU A 647 16.27 -29.30 3.09
N LEU A 648 16.13 -28.33 4.00
CA LEU A 648 16.69 -26.98 3.81
C LEU A 648 18.23 -27.00 3.68
N LYS A 649 18.93 -27.81 4.49
CA LYS A 649 20.38 -28.00 4.43
C LYS A 649 20.83 -28.76 3.17
N SER A 650 20.12 -29.83 2.79
CA SER A 650 20.44 -30.60 1.58
C SER A 650 20.20 -29.81 0.29
N HIS A 651 19.21 -28.91 0.25
CA HIS A 651 19.06 -27.94 -0.84
C HIS A 651 20.14 -26.85 -0.84
N ALA A 652 20.62 -26.44 0.34
CA ALA A 652 21.75 -25.52 0.45
C ALA A 652 23.09 -26.15 0.01
N SER A 653 23.28 -27.46 0.24
CA SER A 653 24.48 -28.21 -0.16
C SER A 653 24.43 -28.77 -1.59
N LYS A 654 23.25 -29.10 -2.14
CA LYS A 654 23.08 -29.55 -3.55
C LYS A 654 23.37 -28.48 -4.60
N LYS A 655 23.50 -27.20 -4.23
CA LYS A 655 24.01 -26.13 -5.12
C LYS A 655 25.55 -25.97 -5.10
N LYS A 656 26.26 -26.84 -4.37
CA LYS A 656 27.71 -27.04 -4.52
C LYS A 656 27.97 -28.31 -5.34
N LYS A 657 27.70 -28.23 -6.64
CA LYS A 657 28.37 -29.04 -7.66
C LYS A 657 28.22 -28.35 -9.00
#